data_AF-A0A3M1MRC2-F1
#
_entry.id   AF-A0A3M1MRC2-F1
#
_cell.length_a   1.000
_cell.length_b   1.000
_cell.length_c   1.000
_cell.angle_alpha   90.00
_cell.angle_beta   90.00
_cell.angle_gamma   90.00
#
_symmetry.space_group_name_H-M   'P 1'
#
loop_
_entity.id
_entity.type
_entity.pdbx_description
1 polymer ?
#
loop_
_entity_poly.entity_id
_entity_poly.type
_entity_poly.pdbx_seq_one_letter_code
_entity_poly.pdbx_strand_id
1 'polypeptide(L)'
;DDRLIRVNLSSGAAAQVAGGGGGRPEFQLRDDEIGRAIFAGGDFYYAISEDLGVYRPPQTGGNGRMHALFSNGDPSGYNFGDHMHPHSPLPTRHLWRYGGAITMGGVPGASVPIVANGMVYFISYGWLYALGPQNHGLDPATSFPARDAQAHLFTYPRASAPSLAEIQAEVEQRVADIVARGPANPPVAIRWEQPGTNPQSMQDNEYTFEVYGSEEQVVRVLSKAYPFLPAGQRNAVKNYLSALIDNSLLDAGRYTNDRQCYLFGQSGIATGAACSANSALSATWYAKNPNLVGMRLYALWAYADATGDWAKIQNNWNFIKARWSDFVQKCGSLTSMGFCDFEVWREGRLNLPAQIAAAEAMRNMAAHLGDSTIQNQAQGYLTSFLGARRSAGTFTAQMYDQGRRQPFQIRLDPKGVIRVDDVTGPSSPYNNELIPYDPTMQGWRNRSNDPSQLNWWENGSYKVDACIGFMHYQGMSGYFPLTPELTSLLRNNFLSRTQGYVRSYEINAPWWWMSDLAHHTTCGGEHLYHSPTLAWSLFQVKAYILQEDWNTLAHELPIPTSFNSRYDLYRLENLVTLLDLGGSDLSASTKTASTPFARQGDVIQFTITLQNSGTPFGESIQVTDVLPSGLEYIPGTMTSSRGGVNDSAAPTLTWSGTLGNNGTVTIQYRARVVTSKPRTITNTAIISAGSLGTLQRSASVQLNQPILYLPLVIH
;
A
#
# COMPACT_ATOMS: atom_id res chain seq x y z
N ASP A 1 19.21 -16.80 0.65
CA ASP A 1 18.11 -16.09 1.31
C ASP A 1 18.55 -15.67 2.71
N ASP A 2 19.05 -14.45 2.87
CA ASP A 2 19.77 -14.05 4.10
C ASP A 2 18.91 -13.06 4.91
N ARG A 3 17.68 -13.46 5.23
CA ARG A 3 16.69 -12.66 6.01
C ARG A 3 16.57 -13.18 7.41
N LEU A 4 16.35 -12.30 8.39
CA LEU A 4 16.13 -12.63 9.80
C LEU A 4 14.76 -12.11 10.26
N ILE A 5 13.94 -13.00 10.80
CA ILE A 5 12.64 -12.69 11.39
C ILE A 5 12.73 -12.88 12.89
N ARG A 6 12.12 -11.96 13.63
CA ARG A 6 11.83 -12.04 15.06
C ARG A 6 10.36 -12.35 15.27
N VAL A 7 10.04 -13.26 16.17
CA VAL A 7 8.69 -13.58 16.64
C VAL A 7 8.66 -13.34 18.14
N ASN A 8 7.81 -12.44 18.59
CA ASN A 8 7.59 -12.26 20.01
C ASN A 8 6.79 -13.43 20.57
N LEU A 9 7.34 -14.14 21.56
CA LEU A 9 6.77 -15.40 22.04
C LEU A 9 5.46 -15.22 22.79
N SER A 10 5.25 -14.07 23.44
CA SER A 10 4.01 -13.80 24.17
C SER A 10 2.84 -13.39 23.27
N SER A 11 3.12 -12.66 22.19
CA SER A 11 2.09 -12.11 21.30
C SER A 11 1.97 -12.86 19.97
N GLY A 12 2.91 -13.74 19.64
CA GLY A 12 3.03 -14.38 18.34
C GLY A 12 3.42 -13.42 17.21
N ALA A 13 3.69 -12.14 17.53
CA ALA A 13 3.85 -11.13 16.52
C ALA A 13 5.23 -11.22 15.86
N ALA A 14 5.24 -11.37 14.53
CA ALA A 14 6.45 -11.49 13.73
C ALA A 14 6.88 -10.13 13.13
N ALA A 15 8.19 -9.94 12.96
CA ALA A 15 8.79 -8.79 12.30
C ALA A 15 10.12 -9.20 11.66
N GLN A 16 10.38 -8.77 10.42
CA GLN A 16 11.73 -8.88 9.86
C GLN A 16 12.65 -7.88 10.57
N VAL A 17 13.77 -8.36 11.10
CA VAL A 17 14.74 -7.55 11.86
C VAL A 17 16.11 -7.44 11.17
N ALA A 18 16.38 -8.28 10.17
CA ALA A 18 17.52 -8.12 9.27
C ALA A 18 17.24 -8.74 7.89
N GLY A 19 18.01 -8.35 6.88
CA GLY A 19 17.95 -9.01 5.57
C GLY A 19 18.96 -8.51 4.56
N GLY A 20 19.55 -9.45 3.82
CA GLY A 20 20.42 -9.19 2.69
C GLY A 20 20.40 -10.37 1.72
N GLY A 21 20.78 -10.13 0.47
CA GLY A 21 21.08 -11.17 -0.48
C GLY A 21 22.15 -10.65 -1.43
N GLY A 22 23.10 -11.51 -1.80
CA GLY A 22 24.03 -11.25 -2.92
C GLY A 22 25.14 -10.23 -2.64
N GLY A 23 25.91 -10.41 -1.56
CA GLY A 23 27.20 -9.71 -1.40
C GLY A 23 27.12 -8.21 -1.06
N ARG A 24 25.99 -7.72 -0.54
CA ARG A 24 25.81 -6.30 -0.17
C ARG A 24 26.01 -6.07 1.33
N PRO A 25 26.75 -5.04 1.78
CA PRO A 25 27.38 -5.06 3.11
C PRO A 25 26.48 -4.65 4.29
N GLU A 26 25.37 -3.94 4.06
CA GLU A 26 24.76 -3.14 5.13
C GLU A 26 23.88 -3.91 6.14
N PHE A 27 23.48 -5.14 5.79
CA PHE A 27 22.94 -6.18 6.69
C PHE A 27 23.34 -7.54 6.14
N GLN A 28 24.47 -8.06 6.63
CA GLN A 28 24.88 -9.44 6.38
C GLN A 28 24.77 -10.22 7.68
N LEU A 29 23.92 -11.25 7.66
CA LEU A 29 24.15 -12.39 8.52
C LEU A 29 25.52 -12.95 8.16
N ARG A 30 26.23 -13.50 9.14
CA ARG A 30 27.43 -14.26 8.79
C ARG A 30 27.02 -15.41 7.87
N ASP A 31 27.87 -15.78 6.93
CA ASP A 31 27.60 -16.85 5.96
C ASP A 31 27.21 -18.18 6.66
N ASP A 32 27.68 -18.41 7.88
CA ASP A 32 27.38 -19.60 8.68
C ASP A 32 26.07 -19.51 9.50
N GLU A 33 25.34 -18.38 9.46
CA GLU A 33 24.12 -18.11 10.22
C GLU A 33 22.82 -18.34 9.41
N ILE A 34 22.92 -18.68 8.12
CA ILE A 34 21.76 -19.02 7.28
C ILE A 34 21.06 -20.27 7.85
N GLY A 35 19.76 -20.15 8.14
CA GLY A 35 18.94 -21.20 8.74
C GLY A 35 19.10 -21.38 10.25
N ARG A 36 19.88 -20.53 10.96
CA ARG A 36 19.96 -20.59 12.43
C ARG A 36 18.71 -20.00 13.07
N ALA A 37 18.20 -20.71 14.07
CA ALA A 37 17.13 -20.25 14.94
C ALA A 37 17.65 -20.06 16.36
N ILE A 38 17.29 -18.95 17.02
CA ILE A 38 17.71 -18.66 18.40
C ILE A 38 16.55 -18.12 19.24
N PHE A 39 16.60 -18.40 20.54
CA PHE A 39 15.76 -17.76 21.55
C PHE A 39 16.59 -16.69 22.26
N ALA A 40 16.10 -15.46 22.30
CA ALA A 40 16.73 -14.34 22.98
C ALA A 40 15.67 -13.60 23.80
N GLY A 41 15.67 -13.82 25.12
CA GLY A 41 14.66 -13.29 26.02
C GLY A 41 13.26 -13.80 25.71
N GLY A 42 12.31 -12.87 25.53
CA GLY A 42 10.93 -13.16 25.16
C GLY A 42 10.68 -13.28 23.64
N ASP A 43 11.75 -13.31 22.84
CA ASP A 43 11.67 -13.31 21.38
C ASP A 43 12.39 -14.54 20.80
N PHE A 44 11.89 -14.98 19.64
CA PHE A 44 12.46 -16.06 18.83
C PHE A 44 12.90 -15.51 17.48
N TYR A 45 14.12 -15.80 17.06
CA TYR A 45 14.68 -15.31 15.81
C TYR A 45 14.98 -16.48 14.87
N TYR A 46 14.66 -16.33 13.58
CA TYR A 46 14.95 -17.34 12.57
C TYR A 46 15.25 -16.72 11.21
N ALA A 47 16.07 -17.40 10.41
CA ALA A 47 16.28 -17.02 9.03
C ALA A 47 15.27 -17.71 8.08
N ILE A 48 14.70 -16.96 7.13
CA ILE A 48 13.76 -17.51 6.13
C ILE A 48 14.55 -18.17 4.99
N SER A 49 14.30 -19.45 4.73
CA SER A 49 14.64 -20.15 3.49
C SER A 49 13.43 -20.96 3.04
N GLU A 50 13.08 -20.86 1.77
CA GLU A 50 12.01 -21.65 1.14
C GLU A 50 12.39 -23.11 0.93
N ASP A 51 13.67 -23.31 0.63
CA ASP A 51 14.32 -24.60 0.49
C ASP A 51 14.50 -25.22 1.87
N LEU A 52 13.97 -26.42 2.04
CA LEU A 52 14.21 -27.24 3.23
C LEU A 52 15.53 -27.99 3.05
N GLY A 53 16.50 -27.78 3.94
CA GLY A 53 17.76 -28.53 3.97
C GLY A 53 17.74 -29.69 4.97
N VAL A 54 18.35 -30.82 4.62
CA VAL A 54 18.75 -31.87 5.56
C VAL A 54 20.27 -31.88 5.64
N TYR A 55 20.77 -31.74 6.86
CA TYR A 55 22.19 -31.96 7.12
C TYR A 55 22.45 -33.47 7.13
N ARG A 56 23.24 -33.96 6.18
CA ARG A 56 23.76 -35.32 6.23
C ARG A 56 25.06 -35.30 7.04
N PRO A 57 25.11 -35.96 8.22
CA PRO A 57 26.33 -36.04 8.99
C PRO A 57 27.45 -36.65 8.15
N PRO A 58 28.70 -36.19 8.32
CA PRO A 58 29.82 -36.75 7.59
C PRO A 58 29.90 -38.25 7.84
N GLN A 59 29.85 -39.04 6.76
CA GLN A 59 30.34 -40.41 6.84
C GLN A 59 31.86 -40.33 7.01
N THR A 60 32.40 -41.15 7.92
CA THR A 60 33.79 -41.16 8.38
C THR A 60 34.79 -40.64 7.34
N GLY A 61 35.33 -39.45 7.58
CA GLY A 61 36.38 -38.83 6.76
C GLY A 61 35.96 -37.75 5.75
N GLY A 62 34.66 -37.46 5.59
CA GLY A 62 34.18 -36.36 4.73
C GLY A 62 33.79 -35.08 5.49
N ASN A 63 33.69 -33.95 4.78
CA ASN A 63 32.94 -32.78 5.27
C ASN A 63 31.44 -33.06 5.07
N GLY A 64 30.62 -32.95 6.13
CA GLY A 64 29.18 -33.13 6.02
C GLY A 64 28.59 -32.23 4.93
N ARG A 65 27.62 -32.73 4.16
CA ARG A 65 26.98 -31.97 3.08
C ARG A 65 25.53 -31.66 3.46
N MET A 66 25.15 -30.39 3.31
CA MET A 66 23.76 -29.95 3.33
C MET A 66 23.13 -30.35 1.99
N HIS A 67 22.01 -31.08 2.03
CA HIS A 67 21.22 -31.40 0.84
C HIS A 67 19.85 -30.74 0.97
N ALA A 68 19.36 -30.10 -0.09
CA ALA A 68 18.00 -29.61 -0.11
C ALA A 68 17.02 -30.78 -0.39
N LEU A 69 16.00 -30.93 0.46
CA LEU A 69 14.83 -31.79 0.27
C LEU A 69 13.91 -31.26 -0.83
N PHE A 70 13.82 -29.93 -0.96
CA PHE A 70 13.07 -29.21 -1.99
C PHE A 70 14.02 -28.14 -2.56
N SER A 71 14.34 -28.19 -3.87
CA SER A 71 15.31 -27.29 -4.54
C SER A 71 15.21 -27.36 -6.07
N ASN A 72 15.65 -26.28 -6.73
CA ASN A 72 15.81 -26.14 -8.19
C ASN A 72 17.14 -26.67 -8.78
N GLY A 73 17.97 -27.36 -8.00
CA GLY A 73 19.32 -27.81 -8.39
C GLY A 73 19.45 -29.30 -8.74
N ASP A 74 20.54 -29.64 -9.43
CA ASP A 74 20.92 -30.99 -9.88
C ASP A 74 21.28 -31.95 -8.71
N PRO A 75 21.10 -33.27 -8.83
CA PRO A 75 19.94 -34.03 -8.39
C PRO A 75 20.07 -34.55 -6.94
N SER A 76 19.17 -34.14 -6.06
CA SER A 76 18.71 -35.03 -4.98
C SER A 76 17.72 -36.09 -5.51
N GLY A 77 17.35 -36.02 -6.80
CA GLY A 77 16.37 -36.90 -7.46
C GLY A 77 14.92 -36.42 -7.31
N TYR A 78 14.69 -35.27 -6.65
CA TYR A 78 13.35 -34.75 -6.40
C TYR A 78 13.22 -33.37 -7.05
N ASN A 79 12.51 -33.32 -8.19
CA ASN A 79 12.34 -32.10 -8.98
C ASN A 79 11.05 -31.37 -8.59
N PHE A 80 11.12 -30.05 -8.52
CA PHE A 80 10.10 -29.19 -7.93
C PHE A 80 8.69 -29.32 -8.54
N GLY A 81 8.60 -29.44 -9.87
CA GLY A 81 7.34 -29.50 -10.61
C GLY A 81 6.46 -30.72 -10.26
N ASP A 82 7.08 -31.83 -9.85
CA ASP A 82 6.32 -33.03 -9.52
C ASP A 82 5.63 -32.89 -8.16
N HIS A 83 6.24 -32.27 -7.15
CA HIS A 83 5.73 -32.28 -5.78
C HIS A 83 4.64 -31.23 -5.48
N MET A 84 4.39 -30.24 -6.35
CA MET A 84 3.18 -29.42 -6.26
C MET A 84 1.91 -30.26 -6.46
N HIS A 85 2.03 -31.41 -7.11
CA HIS A 85 0.90 -32.31 -7.29
C HIS A 85 0.54 -32.98 -5.94
N PRO A 86 -0.74 -32.92 -5.50
CA PRO A 86 -1.20 -33.49 -4.23
C PRO A 86 -0.98 -35.01 -4.12
N HIS A 87 -0.63 -35.69 -5.22
CA HIS A 87 -0.39 -37.15 -5.26
C HIS A 87 1.08 -37.58 -5.43
N SER A 88 2.03 -36.64 -5.41
CA SER A 88 3.43 -37.02 -5.59
C SER A 88 4.02 -37.74 -4.37
N PRO A 89 4.87 -38.76 -4.59
CA PRO A 89 5.44 -39.56 -3.51
C PRO A 89 6.35 -38.71 -2.61
N LEU A 90 6.26 -38.91 -1.30
CA LEU A 90 7.11 -38.22 -0.32
C LEU A 90 8.46 -38.95 -0.16
N PRO A 91 9.57 -38.23 0.08
CA PRO A 91 10.93 -38.79 0.15
C PRO A 91 11.17 -39.73 1.35
N THR A 92 10.28 -39.77 2.34
CA THR A 92 10.38 -40.68 3.50
C THR A 92 9.02 -40.96 4.11
N ARG A 93 8.84 -42.15 4.68
CA ARG A 93 7.63 -42.57 5.43
C ARG A 93 7.38 -41.76 6.71
N HIS A 94 8.40 -41.02 7.16
CA HIS A 94 8.37 -40.17 8.35
C HIS A 94 8.05 -38.71 8.04
N LEU A 95 7.86 -38.37 6.77
CA LEU A 95 7.43 -37.06 6.31
C LEU A 95 5.99 -37.18 5.83
N TRP A 96 5.13 -36.28 6.27
CA TRP A 96 3.73 -36.22 5.87
C TRP A 96 3.38 -34.81 5.42
N ARG A 97 2.36 -34.70 4.57
CA ARG A 97 1.89 -33.45 3.98
C ARG A 97 0.40 -33.26 4.29
N TYR A 98 0.04 -32.06 4.73
CA TYR A 98 -1.26 -31.68 5.30
C TYR A 98 -1.81 -30.45 4.58
N GLY A 99 -2.67 -30.63 3.58
CA GLY A 99 -3.40 -29.53 2.90
C GLY A 99 -2.54 -28.47 2.19
N GLY A 100 -3.13 -27.82 1.19
CA GLY A 100 -2.57 -26.62 0.57
C GLY A 100 -3.28 -25.39 1.10
N ALA A 101 -2.56 -24.43 1.66
CA ALA A 101 -3.09 -23.07 1.76
C ALA A 101 -3.26 -22.54 0.33
N ILE A 102 -4.28 -21.70 0.09
CA ILE A 102 -4.42 -20.93 -1.15
C ILE A 102 -3.38 -19.80 -1.11
N THR A 103 -2.13 -20.18 -0.96
CA THR A 103 -0.97 -19.36 -1.18
C THR A 103 -0.34 -20.01 -2.38
N MET A 104 -0.74 -19.54 -3.57
CA MET A 104 -0.07 -19.91 -4.81
C MET A 104 1.43 -19.62 -4.62
N GLY A 105 2.35 -20.38 -5.23
CA GLY A 105 3.66 -20.69 -4.64
C GLY A 105 4.74 -19.59 -4.54
N GLY A 106 5.45 -19.61 -3.40
CA GLY A 106 6.60 -18.76 -3.00
C GLY A 106 6.46 -18.04 -1.62
N VAL A 107 6.94 -18.70 -0.56
CA VAL A 107 7.29 -18.21 0.80
C VAL A 107 6.50 -17.05 1.45
N PRO A 108 5.16 -17.10 1.54
CA PRO A 108 4.51 -16.16 2.44
C PRO A 108 4.88 -16.50 3.91
N GLY A 109 5.35 -17.72 4.18
CA GLY A 109 6.13 -18.02 5.38
C GLY A 109 6.73 -19.43 5.36
N ALA A 110 8.00 -19.57 4.97
CA ALA A 110 8.78 -20.74 5.38
C ALA A 110 8.69 -20.77 6.90
N SER A 111 7.86 -21.68 7.41
CA SER A 111 7.46 -21.60 8.80
C SER A 111 8.50 -22.28 9.67
N VAL A 112 8.62 -21.76 10.88
CA VAL A 112 9.44 -22.36 11.92
C VAL A 112 8.96 -23.80 12.12
N PRO A 113 9.85 -24.80 12.18
CA PRO A 113 9.48 -26.13 12.62
C PRO A 113 8.90 -26.06 14.04
N ILE A 114 7.59 -26.26 14.19
CA ILE A 114 6.89 -26.33 15.47
C ILE A 114 6.90 -27.77 15.94
N VAL A 115 7.46 -28.04 17.12
CA VAL A 115 7.35 -29.37 17.73
C VAL A 115 6.06 -29.44 18.53
N ALA A 116 5.13 -30.28 18.11
CA ALA A 116 3.88 -30.55 18.83
C ALA A 116 3.56 -32.04 18.75
N ASN A 117 3.08 -32.62 19.85
CA ASN A 117 2.66 -34.04 19.91
C ASN A 117 3.72 -35.04 19.38
N GLY A 118 5.01 -34.79 19.62
CA GLY A 118 6.11 -35.65 19.17
C GLY A 118 6.44 -35.55 17.67
N MET A 119 5.93 -34.53 17.00
CA MET A 119 6.04 -34.29 15.57
C MET A 119 6.62 -32.90 15.32
N VAL A 120 7.34 -32.72 14.21
CA VAL A 120 7.88 -31.43 13.79
C VAL A 120 7.07 -30.91 12.60
N TYR A 121 6.30 -29.84 12.77
CA TYR A 121 5.45 -29.23 11.74
C TYR A 121 6.11 -28.03 11.09
N PHE A 122 6.11 -27.94 9.77
CA PHE A 122 6.70 -26.81 9.04
C PHE A 122 5.95 -26.57 7.73
N ILE A 123 6.03 -25.37 7.16
CA ILE A 123 5.35 -24.98 5.93
C ILE A 123 6.42 -24.73 4.87
N SER A 124 6.24 -25.32 3.71
CA SER A 124 7.08 -25.09 2.53
C SER A 124 6.18 -25.05 1.29
N TYR A 125 6.37 -24.05 0.42
CA TYR A 125 5.57 -23.82 -0.78
C TYR A 125 4.04 -23.87 -0.60
N GLY A 126 3.52 -23.31 0.50
CA GLY A 126 2.09 -23.27 0.78
C GLY A 126 1.49 -24.58 1.30
N TRP A 127 2.31 -25.61 1.54
CA TRP A 127 1.90 -26.87 2.14
C TRP A 127 2.41 -26.97 3.57
N LEU A 128 1.55 -27.41 4.50
CA LEU A 128 1.98 -27.81 5.83
C LEU A 128 2.53 -29.24 5.77
N TYR A 129 3.73 -29.45 6.26
CA TYR A 129 4.40 -30.74 6.40
C TYR A 129 4.55 -31.08 7.88
N ALA A 130 4.68 -32.36 8.19
CA ALA A 130 5.16 -32.80 9.50
C ALA A 130 6.17 -33.94 9.39
N LEU A 131 7.11 -34.00 10.33
CA LEU A 131 8.13 -35.05 10.45
C LEU A 131 7.98 -35.80 11.79
N GLY A 132 7.99 -37.13 11.79
CA GLY A 132 7.87 -37.92 13.01
C GLY A 132 7.71 -39.44 12.80
N PRO A 133 7.46 -40.21 13.86
CA PRO A 133 7.36 -41.68 13.79
C PRO A 133 5.99 -42.21 13.35
N GLN A 134 4.87 -41.47 13.55
CA GLN A 134 3.50 -41.91 13.25
C GLN A 134 2.68 -40.82 12.55
N ASN A 135 1.93 -41.19 11.51
CA ASN A 135 1.02 -40.26 10.83
C ASN A 135 -0.20 -39.99 11.73
N HIS A 136 -0.49 -38.72 12.03
CA HIS A 136 -1.63 -38.32 12.86
C HIS A 136 -2.87 -37.90 12.05
N GLY A 137 -2.85 -38.10 10.73
CA GLY A 137 -4.03 -38.18 9.89
C GLY A 137 -4.50 -36.84 9.31
N LEU A 138 -4.37 -36.70 7.99
CA LEU A 138 -5.20 -35.89 7.10
C LEU A 138 -4.73 -36.18 5.65
N ASP A 139 -5.66 -36.56 4.77
CA ASP A 139 -5.38 -36.77 3.35
C ASP A 139 -5.55 -35.44 2.59
N PRO A 140 -4.48 -34.86 2.03
CA PRO A 140 -4.53 -33.59 1.31
C PRO A 140 -5.41 -33.63 0.05
N ALA A 141 -5.62 -34.80 -0.58
CA ALA A 141 -6.35 -34.92 -1.83
C ALA A 141 -7.87 -34.71 -1.70
N THR A 142 -8.43 -34.92 -0.51
CA THR A 142 -9.89 -34.88 -0.28
C THR A 142 -10.35 -33.67 0.52
N SER A 143 -9.42 -32.95 1.17
CA SER A 143 -9.77 -31.91 2.15
C SER A 143 -9.79 -30.48 1.58
N PHE A 144 -9.11 -30.22 0.46
CA PHE A 144 -9.06 -28.89 -0.17
C PHE A 144 -9.01 -29.00 -1.70
N PRO A 145 -10.14 -28.89 -2.42
CA PRO A 145 -10.09 -28.68 -3.86
C PRO A 145 -9.35 -27.36 -4.14
N ALA A 146 -8.45 -27.37 -5.12
CA ALA A 146 -7.84 -26.16 -5.65
C ALA A 146 -8.95 -25.15 -5.94
N ARG A 147 -8.95 -24.01 -5.23
CA ARG A 147 -10.01 -23.02 -5.39
C ARG A 147 -9.79 -22.30 -6.70
N ASP A 148 -10.68 -22.55 -7.66
CA ASP A 148 -10.77 -21.77 -8.88
C ASP A 148 -11.29 -20.36 -8.51
N ALA A 149 -10.43 -19.36 -8.67
CA ALA A 149 -10.75 -17.96 -8.42
C ALA A 149 -11.80 -17.41 -9.38
N GLN A 150 -12.07 -18.08 -10.52
CA GLN A 150 -13.20 -17.75 -11.40
C GLN A 150 -14.52 -18.38 -10.92
N ALA A 151 -14.46 -19.52 -10.23
CA ALA A 151 -15.64 -20.22 -9.71
C ALA A 151 -16.16 -19.62 -8.39
N HIS A 152 -15.28 -19.00 -7.59
CA HIS A 152 -15.68 -18.16 -6.48
C HIS A 152 -15.81 -16.72 -6.99
N LEU A 153 -17.01 -16.15 -6.86
CA LEU A 153 -17.46 -14.80 -7.24
C LEU A 153 -16.61 -13.64 -6.67
N PHE A 154 -15.31 -13.63 -6.88
CA PHE A 154 -14.45 -12.48 -6.67
C PHE A 154 -14.54 -11.61 -7.93
N THR A 155 -15.67 -10.95 -8.13
CA THR A 155 -15.80 -9.97 -9.21
C THR A 155 -14.92 -8.77 -8.89
N TYR A 156 -14.15 -8.32 -9.88
CA TYR A 156 -13.35 -7.09 -9.79
C TYR A 156 -13.69 -6.16 -10.96
N PRO A 157 -13.91 -4.86 -10.73
CA PRO A 157 -14.08 -4.22 -9.41
C PRO A 157 -15.19 -4.90 -8.59
N ARG A 158 -15.07 -4.86 -7.25
CA ARG A 158 -16.03 -5.55 -6.37
C ARG A 158 -17.44 -5.06 -6.67
N ALA A 159 -18.47 -5.90 -6.57
CA ALA A 159 -19.86 -5.44 -6.78
C ALA A 159 -20.34 -4.47 -5.68
N SER A 160 -19.68 -4.48 -4.52
CA SER A 160 -19.95 -3.61 -3.39
C SER A 160 -18.64 -3.06 -2.82
N ALA A 161 -18.61 -1.77 -2.50
CA ALA A 161 -17.51 -1.13 -1.78
C ALA A 161 -17.83 -0.90 -0.30
N PRO A 162 -16.81 -0.85 0.57
CA PRO A 162 -16.98 -0.38 1.94
C PRO A 162 -17.43 1.09 1.94
N SER A 163 -18.37 1.42 2.82
CA SER A 163 -18.78 2.79 3.09
C SER A 163 -17.66 3.63 3.71
N LEU A 164 -17.76 4.96 3.59
CA LEU A 164 -16.81 5.87 4.23
C LEU A 164 -16.69 5.63 5.75
N ALA A 165 -17.80 5.28 6.42
CA ALA A 165 -17.82 4.96 7.85
C ALA A 165 -17.09 3.64 8.17
N GLU A 166 -17.19 2.62 7.32
CA GLU A 166 -16.45 1.36 7.48
C GLU A 166 -14.95 1.58 7.27
N ILE A 167 -14.56 2.38 6.27
CA ILE A 167 -13.16 2.78 6.06
C ILE A 167 -12.62 3.53 7.28
N GLN A 168 -13.38 4.51 7.78
CA GLN A 168 -13.03 5.27 8.98
C GLN A 168 -12.81 4.35 10.19
N ALA A 169 -13.74 3.42 10.43
CA ALA A 169 -13.63 2.45 11.52
C ALA A 169 -12.42 1.52 11.35
N GLU A 170 -12.11 1.07 10.13
CA GLU A 170 -10.94 0.24 9.86
C GLU A 170 -9.63 1.00 10.12
N VAL A 171 -9.53 2.27 9.72
CA VAL A 171 -8.38 3.13 10.00
C VAL A 171 -8.19 3.31 11.52
N GLU A 172 -9.25 3.68 12.24
CA GLU A 172 -9.21 3.86 13.70
C GLU A 172 -8.76 2.59 14.42
N GLN A 173 -9.26 1.42 14.02
CA GLN A 173 -8.90 0.15 14.63
C GLN A 173 -7.44 -0.22 14.37
N ARG A 174 -6.99 -0.13 13.11
CA ARG A 174 -5.60 -0.44 12.72
C ARG A 174 -4.59 0.47 13.42
N VAL A 175 -4.90 1.77 13.50
CA VAL A 175 -4.04 2.72 14.19
C VAL A 175 -3.98 2.42 15.69
N ALA A 176 -5.12 2.14 16.33
CA ALA A 176 -5.14 1.74 17.74
C ALA A 176 -4.31 0.47 17.98
N ASP A 177 -4.40 -0.50 17.07
CA ASP A 177 -3.65 -1.75 17.13
C ASP A 177 -2.15 -1.54 17.01
N ILE A 178 -1.70 -0.66 16.12
CA ILE A 178 -0.28 -0.29 15.96
C ILE A 178 0.22 0.42 17.23
N VAL A 179 -0.52 1.41 17.72
CA VAL A 179 -0.15 2.17 18.94
C VAL A 179 -0.06 1.25 20.15
N ALA A 180 -0.95 0.26 20.27
CA ALA A 180 -0.94 -0.71 21.37
C ALA A 180 0.32 -1.59 21.43
N ARG A 181 1.05 -1.77 20.32
CA ARG A 181 2.35 -2.49 20.32
C ARG A 181 3.46 -1.69 21.01
N GLY A 182 3.29 -0.37 21.11
CA GLY A 182 4.28 0.56 21.64
C GLY A 182 5.44 0.83 20.67
N PRO A 183 6.14 1.96 20.85
CA PRO A 183 7.16 2.44 19.90
C PRO A 183 8.42 1.55 19.84
N ALA A 184 8.60 0.63 20.80
CA ALA A 184 9.69 -0.33 20.79
C ALA A 184 9.44 -1.53 19.85
N ASN A 185 8.20 -1.73 19.40
CA ASN A 185 7.81 -2.84 18.51
C ASN A 185 6.97 -2.34 17.32
N PRO A 186 7.50 -1.41 16.50
CA PRO A 186 6.77 -0.91 15.35
C PRO A 186 6.42 -2.06 14.39
N PRO A 187 5.31 -1.94 13.65
CA PRO A 187 4.96 -2.93 12.64
C PRO A 187 6.01 -2.95 11.54
N VAL A 188 6.54 -4.14 11.26
CA VAL A 188 7.42 -4.36 10.11
C VAL A 188 6.63 -5.20 9.11
N ALA A 189 6.52 -4.72 7.87
CA ALA A 189 5.94 -5.51 6.80
C ALA A 189 7.04 -6.43 6.23
N ILE A 190 6.72 -7.71 6.06
CA ILE A 190 7.65 -8.69 5.52
C ILE A 190 7.79 -8.43 4.02
N ARG A 191 9.02 -8.25 3.54
CA ARG A 191 9.32 -8.13 2.10
C ARG A 191 9.89 -9.44 1.58
N TRP A 192 9.27 -9.96 0.53
CA TRP A 192 9.75 -11.16 -0.16
C TRP A 192 10.14 -10.83 -1.60
N GLU A 193 11.44 -10.64 -1.84
CA GLU A 193 12.01 -10.64 -3.19
C GLU A 193 13.40 -11.29 -3.15
N GLN A 194 13.58 -12.38 -3.92
CA GLN A 194 14.88 -13.00 -4.11
C GLN A 194 15.68 -12.24 -5.16
N PRO A 195 16.93 -11.84 -4.87
CA PRO A 195 17.88 -11.50 -5.93
C PRO A 195 18.24 -12.82 -6.61
N GLY A 196 17.91 -12.95 -7.89
CA GLY A 196 18.24 -14.11 -8.71
C GLY A 196 19.73 -14.46 -8.59
N THR A 197 20.02 -15.74 -8.78
CA THR A 197 21.34 -16.35 -8.58
C THR A 197 22.47 -15.78 -9.44
N ASN A 198 22.17 -14.93 -10.42
CA ASN A 198 23.17 -14.20 -11.19
C ASN A 198 23.38 -12.80 -10.59
N PRO A 199 24.60 -12.46 -10.12
CA PRO A 199 24.90 -11.13 -9.63
C PRO A 199 24.49 -10.03 -10.64
N GLN A 200 24.50 -10.28 -11.95
CA GLN A 200 24.14 -9.27 -12.94
C GLN A 200 22.63 -9.15 -13.24
N SER A 201 21.80 -10.14 -12.92
CA SER A 201 20.38 -10.16 -13.37
C SER A 201 19.43 -9.42 -12.44
N MET A 202 19.81 -9.16 -11.18
CA MET A 202 19.00 -8.37 -10.25
C MET A 202 19.79 -7.31 -9.48
N GLN A 203 21.10 -7.13 -9.74
CA GLN A 203 21.85 -6.04 -9.12
C GLN A 203 21.30 -4.65 -9.44
N ASP A 204 20.54 -4.53 -10.54
CA ASP A 204 19.96 -3.29 -11.03
C ASP A 204 18.42 -3.28 -11.00
N ASN A 205 17.77 -4.24 -10.32
CA ASN A 205 16.30 -4.21 -10.17
C ASN A 205 15.86 -3.21 -9.10
N GLU A 206 15.80 -2.00 -9.61
CA GLU A 206 15.07 -0.80 -9.22
C GLU A 206 13.54 -1.00 -9.04
N TYR A 207 13.05 -2.19 -8.66
CA TYR A 207 11.68 -2.37 -8.14
C TYR A 207 11.67 -2.54 -6.64
N THR A 208 12.87 -2.44 -6.04
CA THR A 208 13.13 -2.70 -4.64
C THR A 208 12.83 -1.54 -3.71
N PHE A 209 12.27 -0.45 -4.26
CA PHE A 209 12.05 0.81 -3.58
C PHE A 209 10.80 0.78 -2.71
N GLU A 210 10.95 0.18 -1.54
CA GLU A 210 10.41 0.66 -0.27
C GLU A 210 10.74 -0.40 0.77
N VAL A 211 11.55 -0.02 1.77
CA VAL A 211 11.73 -0.87 2.94
C VAL A 211 10.43 -0.77 3.72
N TYR A 212 9.58 -1.78 3.59
CA TYR A 212 8.26 -1.70 4.22
C TYR A 212 8.32 -2.01 5.72
N GLY A 213 7.76 -1.11 6.51
CA GLY A 213 7.77 -1.16 7.97
C GLY A 213 9.09 -0.75 8.62
N SER A 214 9.90 0.03 7.90
CA SER A 214 10.93 0.87 8.49
C SER A 214 10.31 1.92 9.41
N GLU A 215 11.09 2.43 10.38
CA GLU A 215 10.56 3.38 11.35
C GLU A 215 10.04 4.66 10.70
N GLU A 216 10.66 5.16 9.62
CA GLU A 216 10.20 6.36 8.92
C GLU A 216 8.89 6.15 8.15
N GLN A 217 8.65 4.96 7.59
CA GLN A 217 7.37 4.68 6.94
C GLN A 217 6.25 4.63 7.97
N VAL A 218 6.47 3.99 9.12
CA VAL A 218 5.50 3.98 10.22
C VAL A 218 5.15 5.41 10.63
N VAL A 219 6.17 6.27 10.77
CA VAL A 219 5.96 7.69 11.07
C VAL A 219 5.15 8.36 9.97
N ARG A 220 5.51 8.18 8.70
CA ARG A 220 4.83 8.80 7.55
C ARG A 220 3.37 8.37 7.44
N VAL A 221 3.08 7.08 7.48
CA VAL A 221 1.72 6.51 7.30
C VAL A 221 0.81 6.92 8.46
N LEU A 222 1.28 6.82 9.71
CA LEU A 222 0.49 7.26 10.86
C LEU A 222 0.31 8.79 10.89
N SER A 223 1.28 9.56 10.40
CA SER A 223 1.13 11.00 10.25
C SER A 223 0.06 11.34 9.20
N LYS A 224 0.01 10.59 8.09
CA LYS A 224 -1.06 10.72 7.09
C LYS A 224 -2.44 10.36 7.66
N ALA A 225 -2.51 9.34 8.52
CA ALA A 225 -3.75 8.93 9.17
C ALA A 225 -4.23 9.94 10.23
N TYR A 226 -3.29 10.64 10.89
CA TYR A 226 -3.54 11.48 12.06
C TYR A 226 -4.72 12.48 11.93
N PRO A 227 -4.90 13.22 10.81
CA PRO A 227 -5.99 14.18 10.68
C PRO A 227 -7.38 13.54 10.72
N PHE A 228 -7.49 12.27 10.37
CA PHE A 228 -8.75 11.53 10.29
C PHE A 228 -9.12 10.85 11.61
N LEU A 229 -8.27 10.91 12.64
CA LEU A 229 -8.52 10.19 13.89
C LEU A 229 -9.35 11.00 14.89
N PRO A 230 -10.17 10.34 15.73
CA PRO A 230 -10.84 10.98 16.87
C PRO A 230 -9.83 11.65 17.81
N ALA A 231 -10.26 12.71 18.50
CA ALA A 231 -9.38 13.50 19.39
C ALA A 231 -8.64 12.64 20.44
N GLY A 232 -9.31 11.62 21.00
CA GLY A 232 -8.68 10.71 21.96
C GLY A 232 -7.54 9.88 21.36
N GLN A 233 -7.70 9.38 20.13
CA GLN A 233 -6.66 8.60 19.44
C GLN A 233 -5.52 9.49 18.95
N ARG A 234 -5.79 10.73 18.50
CA ARG A 234 -4.74 11.68 18.07
C ARG A 234 -3.68 11.87 19.14
N ASN A 235 -4.07 12.05 20.41
CA ASN A 235 -3.10 12.19 21.50
C ASN A 235 -2.22 10.93 21.67
N ALA A 236 -2.82 9.75 21.61
CA ALA A 236 -2.09 8.48 21.74
C ALA A 236 -1.10 8.27 20.59
N VAL A 237 -1.53 8.55 19.35
CA VAL A 237 -0.68 8.47 18.15
C VAL A 237 0.45 9.49 18.21
N LYS A 238 0.18 10.74 18.61
CA LYS A 238 1.21 11.76 18.76
C LYS A 238 2.29 11.32 19.74
N ASN A 239 1.90 10.79 20.90
CA ASN A 239 2.84 10.28 21.90
C ASN A 239 3.65 9.09 21.38
N TYR A 240 2.99 8.14 20.72
CA TYR A 240 3.64 6.99 20.08
C TYR A 240 4.68 7.44 19.04
N LEU A 241 4.30 8.35 18.14
CA LEU A 241 5.17 8.86 17.09
C LEU A 241 6.34 9.65 17.66
N SER A 242 6.08 10.53 18.63
CA SER A 242 7.13 11.33 19.27
C SER A 242 8.20 10.45 19.92
N ALA A 243 7.80 9.38 20.61
CA ALA A 243 8.70 8.42 21.22
C ALA A 243 9.42 7.54 20.19
N LEU A 244 8.74 7.11 19.12
CA LEU A 244 9.37 6.38 18.03
C LEU A 244 10.46 7.23 17.37
N ILE A 245 10.16 8.49 17.05
CA ILE A 245 11.09 9.45 16.43
C ILE A 245 12.34 9.65 17.29
N ASP A 246 12.20 9.84 18.61
CA ASP A 246 13.36 10.00 19.51
C ASP A 246 14.27 8.77 19.50
N ASN A 247 13.69 7.58 19.48
CA ASN A 247 14.42 6.31 19.54
C ASN A 247 14.89 5.80 18.15
N SER A 248 14.64 6.57 17.08
CA SER A 248 14.96 6.15 15.71
C SER A 248 15.47 7.30 14.84
N LEU A 249 14.58 8.15 14.34
CA LEU A 249 14.87 9.20 13.35
C LEU A 249 15.77 10.31 13.91
N LEU A 250 15.73 10.56 15.22
CA LEU A 250 16.58 11.56 15.89
C LEU A 250 17.71 10.92 16.74
N ASP A 251 17.84 9.60 16.72
CA ASP A 251 18.90 8.89 17.44
C ASP A 251 20.19 8.88 16.62
N ALA A 252 21.23 9.56 17.11
CA ALA A 252 22.54 9.59 16.46
C ALA A 252 23.17 8.20 16.27
N GLY A 253 22.90 7.25 17.17
CA GLY A 253 23.37 5.86 17.07
C GLY A 253 22.76 5.11 15.88
N ARG A 254 21.61 5.56 15.38
CA ARG A 254 20.97 5.04 14.16
C ARG A 254 21.52 5.63 12.87
N TYR A 255 22.68 6.30 12.93
CA TYR A 255 23.42 6.83 11.78
C TYR A 255 24.91 6.41 11.80
N THR A 256 25.29 5.49 12.68
CA THR A 256 26.65 4.92 12.74
C THR A 256 26.65 3.48 12.20
N ASN A 257 27.82 3.02 11.73
CA ASN A 257 28.01 1.63 11.35
C ASN A 257 28.39 0.86 12.61
N ASP A 258 27.54 -0.06 13.05
CA ASP A 258 27.82 -0.88 14.23
C ASP A 258 27.31 -2.31 14.03
N ARG A 259 28.04 -3.28 14.58
CA ARG A 259 27.64 -4.68 14.55
C ARG A 259 26.64 -4.92 15.66
N GLN A 260 25.46 -5.41 15.30
CA GLN A 260 24.38 -5.74 16.21
C GLN A 260 24.23 -7.26 16.31
N CYS A 261 23.82 -7.78 17.46
CA CYS A 261 23.63 -9.21 17.63
C CYS A 261 22.63 -9.53 18.74
N TYR A 262 22.06 -10.73 18.64
CA TYR A 262 21.16 -11.31 19.63
C TYR A 262 21.85 -12.50 20.29
N LEU A 263 21.93 -12.48 21.63
CA LEU A 263 22.61 -13.51 22.41
C LEU A 263 21.60 -14.51 22.96
N PHE A 264 21.93 -15.80 22.88
CA PHE A 264 21.08 -16.88 23.39
C PHE A 264 20.71 -16.66 24.86
N GLY A 265 19.41 -16.71 25.17
CA GLY A 265 18.88 -16.57 26.53
C GLY A 265 18.97 -15.16 27.13
N GLN A 266 19.45 -14.16 26.39
CA GLN A 266 19.48 -12.76 26.83
C GLN A 266 18.46 -11.92 26.04
N SER A 267 17.88 -10.92 26.70
CA SER A 267 16.95 -9.98 26.06
C SER A 267 17.70 -8.79 25.46
N GLY A 268 17.23 -8.30 24.32
CA GLY A 268 17.72 -7.06 23.70
C GLY A 268 18.79 -7.26 22.61
N ILE A 269 19.20 -6.15 22.01
CA ILE A 269 20.23 -6.10 20.96
C ILE A 269 21.56 -5.74 21.62
N ALA A 270 22.57 -6.59 21.46
CA ALA A 270 23.94 -6.32 21.87
C ALA A 270 24.74 -5.68 20.73
N THR A 271 25.77 -4.89 21.06
CA THR A 271 26.56 -4.13 20.09
C THR A 271 28.07 -4.32 20.28
N GLY A 272 28.84 -3.98 19.24
CA GLY A 272 30.31 -3.95 19.31
C GLY A 272 30.95 -5.29 19.73
N ALA A 273 31.82 -5.24 20.76
CA ALA A 273 32.60 -6.40 21.20
C ALA A 273 31.76 -7.57 21.75
N ALA A 274 30.55 -7.29 22.24
CA ALA A 274 29.62 -8.30 22.73
C ALA A 274 29.15 -9.28 21.63
N CYS A 275 29.31 -8.91 20.35
CA CYS A 275 28.91 -9.71 19.19
C CYS A 275 29.92 -10.73 18.71
N SER A 276 30.94 -11.04 19.52
CA SER A 276 32.02 -11.98 19.17
C SER A 276 31.75 -13.45 19.56
N ALA A 277 30.63 -13.75 20.24
CA ALA A 277 30.32 -15.10 20.71
C ALA A 277 29.71 -16.00 19.62
N ASN A 278 30.07 -17.30 19.61
CA ASN A 278 29.44 -18.33 18.74
C ASN A 278 27.97 -18.63 19.10
N SER A 279 27.50 -18.13 20.25
CA SER A 279 26.11 -18.23 20.74
C SER A 279 25.28 -16.99 20.40
N ALA A 280 25.75 -16.17 19.47
CA ALA A 280 25.07 -14.98 18.99
C ALA A 280 24.56 -15.21 17.56
N LEU A 281 23.43 -14.57 17.22
CA LEU A 281 23.08 -14.31 15.84
C LEU A 281 23.42 -12.85 15.53
N SER A 282 24.33 -12.62 14.59
CA SER A 282 24.90 -11.29 14.35
C SER A 282 24.50 -10.72 12.99
N ALA A 283 24.23 -9.42 12.95
CA ALA A 283 24.01 -8.67 11.73
C ALA A 283 24.76 -7.33 11.83
N THR A 284 25.50 -6.96 10.80
CA THR A 284 26.05 -5.60 10.75
C THR A 284 24.95 -4.64 10.35
N TRP A 285 24.77 -3.51 11.04
CA TRP A 285 23.80 -2.47 10.66
C TRP A 285 24.60 -1.28 10.13
N TYR A 286 24.54 -0.99 8.83
CA TYR A 286 25.14 0.25 8.31
C TYR A 286 24.04 1.30 8.13
N ALA A 287 24.05 2.31 8.98
CA ALA A 287 22.93 3.22 9.15
C ALA A 287 23.10 4.57 8.40
N LYS A 288 24.03 4.63 7.43
CA LYS A 288 24.38 5.84 6.65
C LYS A 288 23.77 5.89 5.25
N ASN A 289 22.78 5.05 4.95
CA ASN A 289 22.14 5.02 3.64
C ASN A 289 21.48 6.39 3.33
N PRO A 290 21.93 7.11 2.28
CA PRO A 290 21.42 8.46 2.01
C PRO A 290 19.94 8.48 1.63
N ASN A 291 19.45 7.51 0.87
CA ASN A 291 18.02 7.43 0.53
C ASN A 291 17.15 7.27 1.78
N LEU A 292 17.54 6.37 2.69
CA LEU A 292 16.86 6.21 3.98
C LEU A 292 16.94 7.48 4.83
N VAL A 293 18.08 8.19 4.82
CA VAL A 293 18.19 9.51 5.45
C VAL A 293 17.17 10.47 4.85
N GLY A 294 17.05 10.52 3.52
CA GLY A 294 16.06 11.33 2.81
C GLY A 294 14.63 11.02 3.22
N MET A 295 14.27 9.73 3.27
CA MET A 295 12.94 9.28 3.72
C MET A 295 12.67 9.60 5.19
N ARG A 296 13.68 9.52 6.06
CA ARG A 296 13.59 9.96 7.47
C ARG A 296 13.35 11.46 7.60
N LEU A 297 14.03 12.28 6.78
CA LEU A 297 13.79 13.74 6.72
C LEU A 297 12.35 14.03 6.28
N TYR A 298 11.85 13.29 5.28
CA TYR A 298 10.47 13.41 4.83
C TYR A 298 9.45 13.03 5.91
N ALA A 299 9.70 11.94 6.64
CA ALA A 299 8.85 11.50 7.74
C ALA A 299 8.83 12.50 8.92
N LEU A 300 9.95 13.15 9.24
CA LEU A 300 10.01 14.21 10.26
C LEU A 300 9.12 15.40 9.88
N TRP A 301 9.18 15.84 8.62
CA TRP A 301 8.29 16.89 8.13
C TRP A 301 6.82 16.46 8.19
N ALA A 302 6.49 15.26 7.69
CA ALA A 302 5.12 14.75 7.70
C ALA A 302 4.53 14.67 9.12
N TYR A 303 5.34 14.25 10.11
CA TYR A 303 4.95 14.25 11.52
C TYR A 303 4.64 15.65 12.05
N ALA A 304 5.53 16.62 11.80
CA ALA A 304 5.36 17.97 12.30
C ALA A 304 4.15 18.67 11.67
N ASP A 305 3.97 18.48 10.36
CA ASP A 305 2.86 19.03 9.59
C ASP A 305 1.52 18.48 10.07
N ALA A 306 1.41 17.15 10.21
CA ALA A 306 0.16 16.52 10.64
C ALA A 306 -0.20 16.80 12.11
N THR A 307 0.79 16.79 13.01
CA THR A 307 0.56 16.87 14.47
C THR A 307 0.68 18.27 15.07
N GLY A 308 1.19 19.23 14.27
CA GLY A 308 1.55 20.57 14.72
C GLY A 308 2.74 20.62 15.70
N ASP A 309 3.48 19.52 15.89
CA ASP A 309 4.63 19.45 16.80
C ASP A 309 5.91 20.03 16.19
N TRP A 310 5.83 21.29 15.77
CA TRP A 310 6.96 22.03 15.21
C TRP A 310 8.07 22.29 16.24
N ALA A 311 7.74 22.28 17.54
CA ALA A 311 8.72 22.37 18.62
C ALA A 311 9.72 21.21 18.59
N LYS A 312 9.28 19.98 18.25
CA LYS A 312 10.18 18.82 18.06
C LYS A 312 11.22 19.09 16.98
N ILE A 313 10.80 19.63 15.84
CA ILE A 313 11.70 19.95 14.73
C ILE A 313 12.64 21.09 15.12
N GLN A 314 12.12 22.16 15.73
CA GLN A 314 12.91 23.30 16.19
C GLN A 314 14.01 22.88 17.18
N ASN A 315 13.66 22.08 18.18
CA ASN A 315 14.59 21.62 19.22
C ASN A 315 15.71 20.73 18.67
N ASN A 316 15.46 20.03 17.56
CA ASN A 316 16.41 19.11 16.93
C ASN A 316 16.96 19.64 15.60
N TRP A 317 16.74 20.93 15.30
CA TRP A 317 17.03 21.48 13.97
C TRP A 317 18.51 21.35 13.57
N ASN A 318 19.43 21.49 14.53
CA ASN A 318 20.86 21.31 14.26
C ASN A 318 21.21 19.87 13.86
N PHE A 319 20.57 18.87 14.48
CA PHE A 319 20.73 17.47 14.11
C PHE A 319 20.16 17.21 12.71
N ILE A 320 18.96 17.72 12.43
CA ILE A 320 18.29 17.58 11.14
C ILE A 320 19.13 18.22 10.02
N LYS A 321 19.67 19.43 10.24
CA LYS A 321 20.60 20.08 9.30
C LYS A 321 21.87 19.26 9.06
N ALA A 322 22.42 18.63 10.10
CA ALA A 322 23.58 17.76 9.93
C ALA A 322 23.25 16.55 9.04
N ARG A 323 22.09 15.90 9.24
CA ARG A 323 21.62 14.80 8.39
C ARG A 323 21.35 15.23 6.95
N TRP A 324 20.77 16.41 6.76
CA TRP A 324 20.62 17.01 5.43
C TRP A 324 21.97 17.29 4.77
N SER A 325 22.95 17.82 5.52
CA SER A 325 24.30 18.04 5.03
C SER A 325 24.96 16.73 4.60
N ASP A 326 24.84 15.67 5.41
CA ASP A 326 25.35 14.33 5.08
C ASP A 326 24.71 13.78 3.79
N PHE A 327 23.40 14.02 3.62
CA PHE A 327 22.64 13.65 2.42
C PHE A 327 23.14 14.39 1.18
N VAL A 328 23.21 15.72 1.21
CA VAL A 328 23.58 16.51 0.02
C VAL A 328 25.07 16.41 -0.35
N GLN A 329 25.93 16.07 0.60
CA GLN A 329 27.35 15.82 0.32
C GLN A 329 27.53 14.67 -0.68
N LYS A 330 26.61 13.70 -0.69
CA LYS A 330 26.61 12.58 -1.63
C LYS A 330 26.21 12.98 -3.06
N CYS A 331 25.66 14.17 -3.27
CA CYS A 331 25.36 14.67 -4.61
C CYS A 331 26.63 15.07 -5.40
N GLY A 332 27.77 15.27 -4.73
CA GLY A 332 29.12 15.31 -5.31
C GLY A 332 29.29 16.11 -6.63
N SER A 333 30.12 15.57 -7.54
CA SER A 333 30.42 16.11 -8.88
C SER A 333 29.32 15.88 -9.93
N LEU A 334 28.20 15.26 -9.53
CA LEU A 334 27.10 14.86 -10.42
C LEU A 334 25.94 15.87 -10.40
N THR A 335 26.14 17.04 -9.80
CA THR A 335 25.22 18.19 -9.91
C THR A 335 24.92 18.58 -11.36
N SER A 336 25.80 18.26 -12.30
CA SER A 336 25.56 18.41 -13.74
C SER A 336 24.46 17.50 -14.29
N MET A 337 24.20 16.34 -13.65
CA MET A 337 23.13 15.40 -14.02
C MET A 337 21.81 15.71 -13.31
N GLY A 338 21.85 16.56 -12.28
CA GLY A 338 20.67 17.04 -11.57
C GLY A 338 20.10 16.09 -10.53
N PHE A 339 20.89 15.12 -10.03
CA PHE A 339 20.50 14.20 -8.97
C PHE A 339 21.71 13.75 -8.15
N CYS A 340 21.45 13.13 -6.99
CA CYS A 340 22.48 12.59 -6.12
C CYS A 340 22.77 11.13 -6.44
N ASP A 341 24.04 10.78 -6.40
CA ASP A 341 24.52 9.41 -6.56
C ASP A 341 24.62 8.74 -5.18
N PHE A 342 23.95 7.61 -5.05
CA PHE A 342 24.00 6.80 -3.86
C PHE A 342 24.50 5.39 -4.20
N GLU A 343 25.36 4.87 -3.31
CA GLU A 343 25.84 3.50 -3.39
C GLU A 343 24.67 2.49 -3.37
N VAL A 344 24.92 1.31 -3.96
CA VAL A 344 23.93 0.27 -4.22
C VAL A 344 23.29 -0.26 -2.94
N TRP A 345 22.11 0.23 -2.53
CA TRP A 345 21.37 -0.37 -1.43
C TRP A 345 19.86 -0.15 -1.51
N ARG A 346 19.10 -0.86 -0.65
CA ARG A 346 17.63 -1.10 -0.53
C ARG A 346 16.60 -0.12 -1.16
N GLU A 347 16.99 1.09 -1.50
CA GLU A 347 16.24 2.04 -2.29
C GLU A 347 16.97 2.33 -3.61
N GLY A 348 17.41 1.29 -4.35
CA GLY A 348 18.11 1.38 -5.64
C GLY A 348 19.34 2.30 -5.73
N ARG A 349 19.97 2.37 -6.92
CA ARG A 349 21.07 3.32 -7.19
C ARG A 349 20.56 4.75 -7.42
N LEU A 350 19.27 4.90 -7.79
CA LEU A 350 18.67 6.15 -8.24
C LEU A 350 17.21 6.29 -7.75
N ASN A 351 16.98 6.56 -6.46
CA ASN A 351 15.64 6.88 -5.93
C ASN A 351 15.32 8.39 -6.04
N LEU A 352 15.06 8.88 -7.25
CA LEU A 352 14.71 10.28 -7.47
C LEU A 352 13.52 10.77 -6.62
N PRO A 353 12.42 10.01 -6.46
CA PRO A 353 11.33 10.41 -5.57
C PRO A 353 11.75 10.63 -4.11
N ALA A 354 12.57 9.76 -3.53
CA ALA A 354 13.06 9.97 -2.16
C ALA A 354 13.95 11.21 -2.06
N GLN A 355 14.76 11.50 -3.08
CA GLN A 355 15.55 12.73 -3.15
C GLN A 355 14.66 13.99 -3.25
N ILE A 356 13.62 13.93 -4.08
CA ILE A 356 12.61 15.00 -4.20
C ILE A 356 11.92 15.21 -2.85
N ALA A 357 11.49 14.14 -2.18
CA ALA A 357 10.83 14.20 -0.88
C ALA A 357 11.73 14.76 0.23
N ALA A 358 13.00 14.39 0.25
CA ALA A 358 13.97 14.94 1.19
C ALA A 358 14.16 16.46 0.99
N ALA A 359 14.31 16.90 -0.26
CA ALA A 359 14.47 18.31 -0.58
C ALA A 359 13.19 19.12 -0.29
N GLU A 360 12.02 18.58 -0.60
CA GLU A 360 10.74 19.20 -0.30
C GLU A 360 10.51 19.34 1.22
N ALA A 361 10.78 18.27 1.98
CA ALA A 361 10.69 18.27 3.43
C ALA A 361 11.62 19.32 4.07
N MET A 362 12.88 19.37 3.64
CA MET A 362 13.84 20.34 4.15
C MET A 362 13.47 21.77 3.79
N ARG A 363 12.99 22.02 2.57
CA ARG A 363 12.45 23.33 2.16
C ARG A 363 11.32 23.75 3.10
N ASN A 364 10.35 22.87 3.33
CA ASN A 364 9.14 23.18 4.10
C ASN A 364 9.44 23.37 5.59
N MET A 365 10.28 22.50 6.19
CA MET A 365 10.71 22.66 7.58
C MET A 365 11.51 23.96 7.78
N ALA A 366 12.45 24.27 6.87
CA ALA A 366 13.24 25.50 6.95
C ALA A 366 12.38 26.76 6.77
N ALA A 367 11.40 26.72 5.87
CA ALA A 367 10.41 27.80 5.70
C ALA A 367 9.61 28.04 7.00
N HIS A 368 9.14 26.97 7.65
CA HIS A 368 8.41 27.07 8.91
C HIS A 368 9.27 27.68 10.03
N LEU A 369 10.56 27.31 10.10
CA LEU A 369 11.49 27.78 11.13
C LEU A 369 12.15 29.14 10.81
N GLY A 370 11.93 29.70 9.62
CA GLY A 370 12.57 30.94 9.17
C GLY A 370 14.05 30.81 8.81
N ASP A 371 14.55 29.59 8.54
CA ASP A 371 15.94 29.33 8.11
C ASP A 371 16.06 29.50 6.59
N SER A 372 16.15 30.76 6.14
CA SER A 372 16.16 31.11 4.71
C SER A 372 17.36 30.51 3.95
N THR A 373 18.47 30.24 4.63
CA THR A 373 19.65 29.61 4.01
C THR A 373 19.37 28.17 3.63
N ILE A 374 18.86 27.36 4.57
CA ILE A 374 18.49 25.97 4.26
C ILE A 374 17.30 25.91 3.32
N GLN A 375 16.32 26.80 3.47
CA GLN A 375 15.16 26.86 2.57
C GLN A 375 15.58 27.06 1.11
N ASN A 376 16.45 28.05 0.84
CA ASN A 376 16.94 28.33 -0.50
C ASN A 376 17.80 27.20 -1.06
N GLN A 377 18.66 26.60 -0.22
CA GLN A 377 19.48 25.45 -0.62
C GLN A 377 18.59 24.26 -1.01
N ALA A 378 17.65 23.88 -0.16
CA ALA A 378 16.73 22.77 -0.40
C ALA A 378 15.86 23.00 -1.64
N GLN A 379 15.39 24.24 -1.86
CA GLN A 379 14.66 24.60 -3.07
C GLN A 379 15.52 24.45 -4.34
N GLY A 380 16.82 24.78 -4.28
CA GLY A 380 17.75 24.56 -5.39
C GLY A 380 17.87 23.08 -5.77
N TYR A 381 18.07 22.22 -4.77
CA TYR A 381 18.09 20.76 -4.97
C TYR A 381 16.75 20.22 -5.49
N LEU A 382 15.63 20.66 -4.91
CA LEU A 382 14.29 20.25 -5.36
C LEU A 382 14.06 20.56 -6.84
N THR A 383 14.40 21.78 -7.28
CA THR A 383 14.30 22.16 -8.70
C THR A 383 15.18 21.27 -9.57
N SER A 384 16.41 20.97 -9.12
CA SER A 384 17.34 20.11 -9.84
C SER A 384 16.80 18.68 -9.97
N PHE A 385 16.33 18.07 -8.87
CA PHE A 385 15.81 16.71 -8.85
C PHE A 385 14.53 16.55 -9.68
N LEU A 386 13.61 17.52 -9.62
CA LEU A 386 12.43 17.55 -10.49
C LEU A 386 12.82 17.67 -11.97
N GLY A 387 13.82 18.50 -12.27
CA GLY A 387 14.40 18.62 -13.62
C GLY A 387 14.99 17.30 -14.11
N ALA A 388 15.80 16.64 -13.28
CA ALA A 388 16.35 15.33 -13.59
C ALA A 388 15.25 14.30 -13.81
N ARG A 389 14.24 14.21 -12.94
CA ARG A 389 13.12 13.28 -13.08
C ARG A 389 12.35 13.48 -14.39
N ARG A 390 12.19 14.72 -14.83
CA ARG A 390 11.60 15.04 -16.15
C ARG A 390 12.50 14.54 -17.28
N SER A 391 13.77 14.95 -17.29
CA SER A 391 14.73 14.57 -18.34
C SER A 391 14.84 13.05 -18.49
N ALA A 392 14.95 12.34 -17.36
CA ALA A 392 15.03 10.89 -17.34
C ALA A 392 13.75 10.21 -17.85
N GLY A 393 12.57 10.72 -17.48
CA GLY A 393 11.30 10.18 -17.96
C GLY A 393 10.98 10.46 -19.43
N THR A 394 11.62 11.45 -20.06
CA THR A 394 11.41 11.77 -21.49
C THR A 394 12.46 11.17 -22.42
N PHE A 395 13.55 10.61 -21.88
CA PHE A 395 14.70 10.15 -22.67
C PHE A 395 14.31 9.18 -23.79
N THR A 396 13.56 8.11 -23.48
CA THR A 396 13.24 7.11 -24.51
C THR A 396 12.24 7.66 -25.55
N ALA A 397 11.31 8.53 -25.16
CA ALA A 397 10.40 9.19 -26.11
C ALA A 397 11.17 10.07 -27.11
N GLN A 398 12.14 10.85 -26.63
CA GLN A 398 12.98 11.68 -27.49
C GLN A 398 13.77 10.84 -28.50
N MET A 399 14.13 9.60 -28.18
CA MET A 399 14.78 8.70 -29.12
C MET A 399 13.84 8.26 -30.27
N TYR A 400 12.54 8.07 -30.01
CA TYR A 400 11.54 7.83 -31.06
C TYR A 400 11.32 9.09 -31.91
N ASP A 401 11.15 10.25 -31.28
CA ASP A 401 10.91 11.53 -31.98
C ASP A 401 12.09 11.92 -32.88
N GLN A 402 13.32 11.63 -32.46
CA GLN A 402 14.54 11.85 -33.24
C GLN A 402 14.75 10.81 -34.35
N GLY A 403 13.83 9.86 -34.54
CA GLY A 403 13.97 8.76 -35.49
C GLY A 403 15.12 7.80 -35.17
N ARG A 404 15.69 7.90 -33.96
CA ARG A 404 16.74 7.02 -33.46
C ARG A 404 16.18 5.67 -32.98
N ARG A 405 14.85 5.53 -32.95
CA ARG A 405 14.10 4.29 -32.68
C ARG A 405 12.81 4.23 -33.51
N GLN A 406 12.32 3.02 -33.80
CA GLN A 406 11.01 2.77 -34.44
C GLN A 406 10.08 2.05 -33.43
N PRO A 407 8.78 2.38 -33.34
CA PRO A 407 7.85 1.69 -32.45
C PRO A 407 7.59 0.24 -32.91
N PHE A 408 7.73 -0.74 -32.01
CA PHE A 408 7.33 -2.12 -32.28
C PHE A 408 5.82 -2.33 -32.07
N GLN A 409 5.18 -3.12 -32.94
CA GLN A 409 3.74 -3.45 -32.84
C GLN A 409 3.52 -4.70 -31.98
N ILE A 410 2.98 -4.52 -30.77
CA ILE A 410 2.56 -5.62 -29.90
C ILE A 410 1.32 -6.30 -30.51
N ARG A 411 1.39 -7.60 -30.78
CA ARG A 411 0.24 -8.35 -31.31
C ARG A 411 -0.65 -8.85 -30.17
N LEU A 412 -1.94 -8.56 -30.27
CA LEU A 412 -2.96 -9.11 -29.39
C LEU A 412 -3.50 -10.42 -29.98
N ASP A 413 -3.78 -11.39 -29.12
CA ASP A 413 -4.51 -12.60 -29.45
C ASP A 413 -6.02 -12.29 -29.65
N PRO A 414 -6.83 -13.25 -30.12
CA PRO A 414 -8.27 -13.03 -30.35
C PRO A 414 -9.08 -12.63 -29.10
N LYS A 415 -8.51 -12.76 -27.90
CA LYS A 415 -9.11 -12.34 -26.63
C LYS A 415 -8.62 -10.96 -26.17
N GLY A 416 -7.77 -10.29 -26.95
CA GLY A 416 -7.18 -9.01 -26.60
C GLY A 416 -5.98 -9.12 -25.66
N VAL A 417 -5.40 -10.31 -25.50
CA VAL A 417 -4.25 -10.57 -24.62
C VAL A 417 -2.97 -10.53 -25.44
N ILE A 418 -1.90 -9.96 -24.90
CA ILE A 418 -0.61 -9.89 -25.61
C ILE A 418 -0.10 -11.31 -25.93
N ARG A 419 0.34 -11.57 -27.18
CA ARG A 419 0.94 -12.85 -27.54
C ARG A 419 2.23 -13.10 -26.77
N VAL A 420 2.30 -14.24 -26.08
CA VAL A 420 3.46 -14.67 -25.28
C VAL A 420 4.76 -14.69 -26.09
N ASP A 421 4.73 -15.07 -27.38
CA ASP A 421 5.92 -15.13 -28.25
C ASP A 421 6.55 -13.76 -28.53
N ASP A 422 5.75 -12.68 -28.49
CA ASP A 422 6.25 -11.30 -28.63
C ASP A 422 6.93 -10.82 -27.33
N VAL A 423 6.72 -11.53 -26.22
CA VAL A 423 7.07 -11.14 -24.86
C VAL A 423 8.21 -11.98 -24.28
N THR A 424 8.19 -13.30 -24.46
CA THR A 424 9.08 -14.24 -23.75
C THR A 424 9.95 -15.09 -24.69
N GLY A 425 9.78 -14.95 -26.01
CA GLY A 425 10.54 -15.72 -26.98
C GLY A 425 11.98 -15.23 -27.14
N PRO A 426 12.96 -16.10 -27.41
CA PRO A 426 14.31 -15.69 -27.87
C PRO A 426 14.25 -14.85 -29.17
N SER A 427 13.18 -15.03 -29.94
CA SER A 427 12.82 -14.28 -31.13
C SER A 427 11.98 -13.03 -30.84
N SER A 428 11.77 -12.66 -29.57
CA SER A 428 11.06 -11.44 -29.22
C SER A 428 11.82 -10.25 -29.81
N PRO A 429 11.15 -9.41 -30.60
CA PRO A 429 11.77 -8.22 -31.18
C PRO A 429 12.12 -7.19 -30.11
N TYR A 430 11.49 -7.23 -28.94
CA TYR A 430 11.89 -6.41 -27.79
C TYR A 430 13.28 -6.76 -27.30
N ASN A 431 13.64 -8.05 -27.22
CA ASN A 431 14.98 -8.47 -26.84
C ASN A 431 16.02 -7.87 -27.79
N ASN A 432 15.74 -7.80 -29.10
CA ASN A 432 16.71 -7.43 -30.13
C ASN A 432 16.72 -5.93 -30.53
N GLU A 433 15.86 -5.07 -29.98
CA GLU A 433 15.86 -3.63 -30.28
C GLU A 433 16.90 -2.86 -29.45
N LEU A 434 17.83 -2.21 -30.15
CA LEU A 434 19.03 -1.59 -29.58
C LEU A 434 18.74 -0.19 -29.00
N ILE A 435 19.06 0.05 -27.73
CA ILE A 435 19.11 1.42 -27.15
C ILE A 435 20.55 1.95 -27.23
N PRO A 436 20.80 3.06 -27.94
CA PRO A 436 22.08 3.76 -27.91
C PRO A 436 22.41 4.22 -26.49
N TYR A 437 23.59 3.83 -26.04
CA TYR A 437 24.10 4.08 -24.70
C TYR A 437 24.92 5.38 -24.66
N ASP A 438 24.66 6.26 -23.68
CA ASP A 438 25.49 7.45 -23.44
C ASP A 438 26.69 7.05 -22.54
N PRO A 439 27.94 7.15 -23.03
CA PRO A 439 29.13 6.82 -22.27
C PRO A 439 29.32 7.66 -20.99
N THR A 440 28.69 8.81 -20.88
CA THR A 440 28.70 9.61 -19.64
C THR A 440 27.84 9.01 -18.54
N MET A 441 26.93 8.08 -18.88
CA MET A 441 26.05 7.36 -17.94
C MET A 441 26.59 5.96 -17.56
N GLN A 442 27.92 5.74 -17.56
CA GLN A 442 28.57 4.46 -17.20
C GLN A 442 28.15 3.95 -15.82
N GLY A 443 27.27 2.95 -15.80
CA GLY A 443 26.74 2.30 -14.59
C GLY A 443 25.42 2.87 -14.05
N TRP A 444 24.90 3.96 -14.64
CA TRP A 444 23.71 4.72 -14.20
C TRP A 444 22.46 4.32 -14.99
N ARG A 445 22.15 3.03 -14.95
CA ARG A 445 21.04 2.40 -15.70
C ARG A 445 19.72 2.86 -15.10
N ASN A 446 18.94 3.72 -15.78
CA ASN A 446 17.68 4.23 -15.23
C ASN A 446 16.49 3.35 -15.64
N ARG A 447 16.34 2.22 -14.94
CA ARG A 447 15.20 1.31 -15.03
C ARG A 447 14.00 1.80 -14.19
N SER A 448 14.26 2.74 -13.27
CA SER A 448 13.32 3.29 -12.28
C SER A 448 12.33 4.29 -12.87
N ASN A 449 12.75 5.10 -13.84
CA ASN A 449 11.96 6.28 -14.27
C ASN A 449 11.45 6.21 -15.70
N ASP A 450 11.95 5.26 -16.52
CA ASP A 450 11.40 4.94 -17.84
C ASP A 450 11.45 3.41 -18.10
N PRO A 451 10.31 2.69 -17.96
CA PRO A 451 10.22 1.23 -18.10
C PRO A 451 10.51 0.70 -19.51
N SER A 452 10.72 1.58 -20.48
CA SER A 452 11.01 1.21 -21.86
C SER A 452 12.52 0.95 -22.12
N GLN A 453 13.36 1.03 -21.09
CA GLN A 453 14.83 0.88 -21.15
C GLN A 453 15.33 -0.54 -20.80
N LEU A 454 14.78 -1.58 -21.44
CA LEU A 454 15.01 -2.98 -21.06
C LEU A 454 16.29 -3.62 -21.67
N ASN A 455 16.81 -3.14 -22.81
CA ASN A 455 17.95 -3.74 -23.53
C ASN A 455 18.96 -2.66 -24.01
N TRP A 456 20.28 -2.92 -23.94
CA TRP A 456 21.30 -1.92 -24.31
C TRP A 456 22.68 -2.52 -24.68
N TRP A 457 23.60 -1.67 -25.17
CA TRP A 457 25.02 -1.99 -25.41
C TRP A 457 25.91 -1.37 -24.34
N GLU A 458 26.82 -2.16 -23.76
CA GLU A 458 27.84 -1.70 -22.81
C GLU A 458 29.20 -2.25 -23.24
N ASN A 459 30.18 -1.38 -23.46
CA ASN A 459 31.56 -1.75 -23.81
C ASN A 459 31.66 -2.76 -24.98
N GLY A 460 30.85 -2.57 -26.02
CA GLY A 460 30.85 -3.46 -27.19
C GLY A 460 30.29 -4.86 -26.92
N SER A 461 29.62 -5.07 -25.78
CA SER A 461 28.87 -6.28 -25.46
C SER A 461 27.38 -5.99 -25.35
N TYR A 462 26.57 -6.81 -26.01
CA TYR A 462 25.11 -6.76 -25.95
C TYR A 462 24.63 -7.31 -24.60
N LYS A 463 23.76 -6.56 -23.93
CA LYS A 463 23.16 -6.93 -22.65
C LYS A 463 21.65 -7.05 -22.82
N VAL A 464 21.15 -8.24 -22.54
CA VAL A 464 19.72 -8.57 -22.54
C VAL A 464 19.35 -8.97 -21.14
N ASP A 465 18.30 -8.36 -20.58
CA ASP A 465 17.67 -8.85 -19.37
C ASP A 465 16.63 -9.93 -19.74
N ALA A 466 17.10 -11.01 -20.38
CA ALA A 466 16.28 -11.85 -21.28
C ALA A 466 15.41 -12.92 -20.63
N CYS A 467 15.58 -13.27 -19.35
CA CYS A 467 14.85 -14.43 -18.79
C CYS A 467 13.74 -14.05 -17.81
N ILE A 468 13.55 -12.76 -17.54
CA ILE A 468 12.61 -12.22 -16.54
C ILE A 468 11.98 -10.91 -17.10
N GLY A 469 12.17 -10.64 -18.41
CA GLY A 469 12.17 -9.32 -19.05
C GLY A 469 10.82 -8.62 -19.26
N PHE A 470 9.69 -9.21 -18.85
CA PHE A 470 8.43 -8.49 -18.61
C PHE A 470 7.91 -8.70 -17.17
N MET A 471 8.58 -9.56 -16.40
CA MET A 471 8.08 -10.15 -15.15
C MET A 471 8.28 -9.26 -13.92
N HIS A 472 8.90 -8.10 -14.09
CA HIS A 472 8.83 -6.99 -13.16
C HIS A 472 8.38 -5.78 -13.97
N TYR A 473 7.07 -5.54 -13.98
CA TYR A 473 6.52 -4.42 -14.71
C TYR A 473 7.15 -3.14 -14.19
N GLN A 474 7.91 -2.49 -15.06
CA GLN A 474 8.78 -1.40 -14.68
C GLN A 474 8.01 -0.08 -14.46
N GLY A 475 6.72 -0.04 -14.82
CA GLY A 475 5.97 1.18 -15.13
C GLY A 475 5.55 2.06 -13.96
N MET A 476 5.77 1.60 -12.73
CA MET A 476 5.48 2.40 -11.54
C MET A 476 6.62 2.48 -10.54
N SER A 477 7.81 1.97 -10.90
CA SER A 477 9.00 2.37 -10.15
C SER A 477 9.20 3.88 -10.29
N GLY A 478 9.80 4.49 -9.26
CA GLY A 478 10.05 5.93 -9.28
C GLY A 478 8.80 6.82 -9.17
N TYR A 479 7.68 6.31 -8.65
CA TYR A 479 6.50 7.11 -8.29
C TYR A 479 6.46 7.46 -6.80
N PHE A 480 7.07 6.66 -5.92
CA PHE A 480 6.93 6.83 -4.47
C PHE A 480 8.21 7.29 -3.77
N PRO A 481 8.08 8.17 -2.76
CA PRO A 481 6.82 8.74 -2.26
C PRO A 481 6.20 9.79 -3.19
N LEU A 482 4.87 9.78 -3.32
CA LEU A 482 4.11 10.77 -4.10
C LEU A 482 3.95 12.09 -3.35
N THR A 483 5.02 12.89 -3.33
CA THR A 483 4.98 14.26 -2.81
C THR A 483 4.12 15.17 -3.69
N PRO A 484 3.58 16.30 -3.18
CA PRO A 484 2.91 17.31 -3.99
C PRO A 484 3.66 17.72 -5.26
N GLU A 485 4.97 17.99 -5.18
CA GLU A 485 5.68 18.50 -6.36
C GLU A 485 5.95 17.41 -7.40
N LEU A 486 6.30 16.20 -6.95
CA LEU A 486 6.41 15.03 -7.83
C LEU A 486 5.06 14.70 -8.49
N THR A 487 3.97 14.71 -7.73
CA THR A 487 2.61 14.45 -8.23
C THR A 487 2.23 15.45 -9.32
N SER A 488 2.47 16.74 -9.07
CA SER A 488 2.24 17.80 -10.05
C SER A 488 3.08 17.59 -11.32
N LEU A 489 4.36 17.25 -11.17
CA LEU A 489 5.25 16.97 -12.29
C LEU A 489 4.77 15.77 -13.12
N LEU A 490 4.40 14.66 -12.46
CA LEU A 490 3.92 13.44 -13.10
C LEU A 490 2.63 13.69 -13.89
N ARG A 491 1.68 14.43 -13.32
CA ARG A 491 0.44 14.80 -14.01
C ARG A 491 0.70 15.71 -15.21
N ASN A 492 1.54 16.73 -15.06
CA ASN A 492 1.75 17.71 -16.11
C ASN A 492 2.58 17.18 -17.29
N ASN A 493 3.45 16.19 -17.05
CA ASN A 493 4.42 15.73 -18.06
C ASN A 493 4.25 14.27 -18.48
N PHE A 494 3.60 13.44 -17.66
CA PHE A 494 3.58 11.99 -17.83
C PHE A 494 2.19 11.33 -17.76
N LEU A 495 1.09 12.10 -17.62
CA LEU A 495 -0.26 11.54 -17.42
C LEU A 495 -0.66 10.47 -18.43
N SER A 496 -0.56 10.74 -19.74
CA SER A 496 -0.93 9.78 -20.80
C SER A 496 -0.11 8.49 -20.73
N ARG A 497 1.17 8.62 -20.39
CA ARG A 497 2.08 7.49 -20.22
C ARG A 497 1.73 6.68 -18.96
N THR A 498 1.44 7.35 -17.84
CA THR A 498 0.96 6.71 -16.61
C THR A 498 -0.35 5.94 -16.85
N GLN A 499 -1.30 6.52 -17.59
CA GLN A 499 -2.54 5.82 -17.98
C GLN A 499 -2.24 4.55 -18.80
N GLY A 500 -1.31 4.62 -19.75
CA GLY A 500 -0.85 3.47 -20.52
C GLY A 500 -0.24 2.37 -19.65
N TYR A 501 0.56 2.74 -18.64
CA TYR A 501 1.13 1.79 -17.68
C TYR A 501 0.05 1.12 -16.83
N VAL A 502 -0.81 1.90 -16.15
CA VAL A 502 -1.89 1.36 -15.31
C VAL A 502 -2.80 0.42 -16.12
N ARG A 503 -3.24 0.83 -17.31
CA ARG A 503 -4.09 -0.02 -18.16
C ARG A 503 -3.39 -1.32 -18.57
N SER A 504 -2.10 -1.25 -18.84
CA SER A 504 -1.30 -2.43 -19.18
C SER A 504 -1.21 -3.40 -17.99
N TYR A 505 -1.11 -2.90 -16.76
CA TYR A 505 -1.20 -3.74 -15.56
C TYR A 505 -2.55 -4.42 -15.43
N GLU A 506 -3.64 -3.66 -15.55
CA GLU A 506 -4.99 -4.19 -15.36
C GLU A 506 -5.37 -5.25 -16.38
N ILE A 507 -4.91 -5.11 -17.63
CA ILE A 507 -5.14 -6.09 -18.70
C ILE A 507 -4.33 -7.38 -18.46
N ASN A 508 -3.05 -7.26 -18.10
CA ASN A 508 -2.17 -8.42 -17.99
C ASN A 508 -2.23 -9.11 -16.63
N ALA A 509 -2.70 -8.41 -15.59
CA ALA A 509 -2.86 -8.88 -14.23
C ALA A 509 -4.20 -8.39 -13.64
N PRO A 510 -5.34 -8.96 -14.08
CA PRO A 510 -6.67 -8.53 -13.62
C PRO A 510 -6.92 -8.77 -12.11
N TRP A 511 -6.00 -9.47 -11.45
CA TRP A 511 -6.05 -9.80 -10.02
C TRP A 511 -5.07 -8.96 -9.18
N TRP A 512 -4.53 -7.85 -9.70
CA TRP A 512 -3.54 -7.00 -9.03
C TRP A 512 -3.95 -6.53 -7.62
N TRP A 513 -5.24 -6.35 -7.39
CA TRP A 513 -5.84 -5.96 -6.12
C TRP A 513 -5.78 -7.05 -5.04
N MET A 514 -5.42 -8.28 -5.40
CA MET A 514 -5.25 -9.39 -4.45
C MET A 514 -3.89 -9.36 -3.71
N SER A 515 -3.15 -8.24 -3.77
CA SER A 515 -1.91 -8.01 -3.01
C SER A 515 -0.93 -9.18 -3.16
N ASP A 516 -0.65 -9.96 -2.11
CA ASP A 516 0.25 -11.12 -2.10
C ASP A 516 -0.42 -12.48 -2.45
N LEU A 517 -1.72 -12.51 -2.75
CA LEU A 517 -2.45 -13.73 -3.10
C LEU A 517 -2.58 -13.94 -4.62
N ALA A 518 -2.15 -12.99 -5.45
CA ALA A 518 -2.20 -13.10 -6.91
C ALA A 518 -0.93 -13.76 -7.47
N HIS A 519 -1.10 -14.84 -8.23
CA HIS A 519 -0.06 -15.41 -9.08
C HIS A 519 -0.17 -14.84 -10.50
N HIS A 520 0.95 -14.52 -11.13
CA HIS A 520 0.95 -14.00 -12.49
C HIS A 520 0.60 -15.10 -13.49
N THR A 521 -0.45 -14.90 -14.30
CA THR A 521 -0.93 -15.90 -15.28
C THR A 521 -0.14 -15.90 -16.60
N THR A 522 0.75 -14.94 -16.81
CA THR A 522 1.33 -14.66 -18.13
C THR A 522 2.72 -15.26 -18.36
N CYS A 523 3.43 -15.72 -17.32
CA CYS A 523 4.73 -16.40 -17.45
C CYS A 523 4.88 -17.46 -16.36
N GLY A 524 5.23 -18.69 -16.72
CA GLY A 524 5.51 -19.76 -15.76
C GLY A 524 6.84 -19.54 -15.04
N GLY A 525 6.79 -19.47 -13.70
CA GLY A 525 7.96 -19.37 -12.84
C GLY A 525 7.57 -19.49 -11.36
N GLU A 526 8.48 -20.03 -10.55
CA GLU A 526 8.24 -20.39 -9.14
C GLU A 526 8.06 -19.20 -8.18
N HIS A 527 8.46 -17.99 -8.59
CA HIS A 527 8.56 -16.82 -7.71
C HIS A 527 7.79 -15.59 -8.23
N LEU A 528 6.77 -15.78 -9.07
CA LEU A 528 6.13 -14.69 -9.83
C LEU A 528 4.78 -14.26 -9.23
N TYR A 529 4.86 -13.47 -8.16
CA TYR A 529 3.69 -12.88 -7.51
C TYR A 529 3.52 -11.41 -7.80
N HIS A 530 2.28 -10.97 -7.62
CA HIS A 530 2.02 -9.57 -7.42
C HIS A 530 2.52 -9.17 -6.02
N SER A 531 3.36 -8.13 -5.95
CA SER A 531 3.83 -7.65 -4.64
C SER A 531 2.78 -6.73 -4.02
N PRO A 532 2.62 -6.74 -2.68
CA PRO A 532 1.79 -5.75 -1.98
C PRO A 532 2.18 -4.31 -2.32
N THR A 533 3.47 -4.06 -2.52
CA THR A 533 4.04 -2.82 -3.04
C THR A 533 3.40 -2.41 -4.34
N LEU A 534 3.33 -3.30 -5.32
CA LEU A 534 2.77 -2.96 -6.63
C LEU A 534 1.27 -2.65 -6.54
N ALA A 535 0.49 -3.44 -5.79
CA ALA A 535 -0.93 -3.21 -5.60
C ALA A 535 -1.20 -1.86 -4.90
N TRP A 536 -0.42 -1.56 -3.86
CA TRP A 536 -0.47 -0.29 -3.16
C TRP A 536 -0.06 0.87 -4.06
N SER A 537 1.06 0.76 -4.78
CA SER A 537 1.52 1.80 -5.70
C SER A 537 0.48 2.07 -6.79
N LEU A 538 -0.19 1.04 -7.30
CA LEU A 538 -1.22 1.16 -8.35
C LEU A 538 -2.36 1.99 -7.80
N PHE A 539 -2.85 1.60 -6.62
CA PHE A 539 -3.92 2.30 -5.93
C PHE A 539 -3.60 3.78 -5.69
N GLN A 540 -2.41 4.08 -5.18
CA GLN A 540 -1.96 5.43 -4.90
C GLN A 540 -1.76 6.28 -6.18
N VAL A 541 -1.25 5.67 -7.27
CA VAL A 541 -1.12 6.34 -8.58
C VAL A 541 -2.48 6.64 -9.19
N LYS A 542 -3.43 5.70 -9.11
CA LYS A 542 -4.81 5.90 -9.56
C LYS A 542 -5.47 7.05 -8.79
N ALA A 543 -5.27 7.12 -7.47
CA ALA A 543 -5.75 8.19 -6.63
C ALA A 543 -5.15 9.57 -6.96
N TYR A 544 -3.83 9.71 -6.92
CA TYR A 544 -3.20 11.03 -6.97
C TYR A 544 -2.77 11.48 -8.38
N ILE A 545 -2.33 10.55 -9.23
CA ILE A 545 -1.90 10.88 -10.60
C ILE A 545 -3.07 10.82 -11.57
N LEU A 546 -3.88 9.75 -11.55
CA LEU A 546 -5.02 9.64 -12.46
C LEU A 546 -6.25 10.40 -11.97
N GLN A 547 -6.34 10.72 -10.67
CA GLN A 547 -7.50 11.36 -10.04
C GLN A 547 -8.79 10.57 -10.24
N GLU A 548 -8.71 9.26 -10.08
CA GLU A 548 -9.91 8.44 -10.02
C GLU A 548 -10.75 8.81 -8.80
N ASP A 549 -12.07 8.75 -8.98
CA ASP A 549 -12.99 9.14 -7.93
C ASP A 549 -13.03 8.10 -6.80
N TRP A 550 -13.50 8.55 -5.64
CA TRP A 550 -13.58 7.72 -4.45
C TRP A 550 -14.39 6.43 -4.68
N ASN A 551 -15.51 6.50 -5.42
CA ASN A 551 -16.38 5.34 -5.60
C ASN A 551 -15.67 4.28 -6.44
N THR A 552 -15.02 4.67 -7.53
CA THR A 552 -14.18 3.76 -8.33
C THR A 552 -13.11 3.10 -7.45
N LEU A 553 -12.31 3.89 -6.73
CA LEU A 553 -11.23 3.37 -5.89
C LEU A 553 -11.72 2.50 -4.73
N ALA A 554 -12.86 2.81 -4.12
CA ALA A 554 -13.39 1.99 -3.03
C ALA A 554 -13.78 0.57 -3.48
N HIS A 555 -14.25 0.40 -4.73
CA HIS A 555 -14.53 -0.91 -5.33
C HIS A 555 -13.25 -1.68 -5.69
N GLU A 556 -12.14 -0.95 -5.80
CA GLU A 556 -10.83 -1.43 -6.24
C GLU A 556 -9.78 -1.54 -5.13
N LEU A 557 -10.16 -1.20 -3.90
CA LEU A 557 -9.27 -1.15 -2.77
C LEU A 557 -8.51 -2.50 -2.62
N PRO A 558 -7.17 -2.55 -2.60
CA PRO A 558 -6.44 -3.81 -2.47
C PRO A 558 -6.77 -4.54 -1.17
N ILE A 559 -6.81 -5.88 -1.21
CA ILE A 559 -7.02 -6.68 0.01
C ILE A 559 -5.81 -6.54 0.94
N PRO A 560 -6.01 -6.64 2.27
CA PRO A 560 -4.89 -6.66 3.21
C PRO A 560 -3.92 -7.79 2.88
N THR A 561 -2.63 -7.55 3.10
CA THR A 561 -1.62 -8.61 3.01
C THR A 561 -1.97 -9.77 3.92
N SER A 562 -1.73 -11.00 3.46
CA SER A 562 -2.10 -12.19 4.21
C SER A 562 -1.30 -12.33 5.51
N PHE A 563 -0.06 -11.85 5.53
CA PHE A 563 0.80 -11.82 6.71
C PHE A 563 0.62 -10.52 7.46
N ASN A 564 0.22 -10.66 8.73
CA ASN A 564 0.11 -9.52 9.63
C ASN A 564 -0.92 -8.48 9.17
N SER A 565 -2.02 -8.95 8.58
CA SER A 565 -3.10 -8.14 8.00
C SER A 565 -3.61 -7.04 8.92
N ARG A 566 -3.49 -7.21 10.24
CA ARG A 566 -3.83 -6.22 11.29
C ARG A 566 -2.92 -4.99 11.29
N TYR A 567 -1.63 -5.16 10.99
CA TYR A 567 -0.63 -4.10 10.98
C TYR A 567 -0.10 -3.77 9.58
N ASP A 568 -0.85 -4.16 8.56
CA ASP A 568 -0.54 -3.87 7.15
C ASP A 568 -0.57 -2.35 6.88
N LEU A 569 0.62 -1.77 6.69
CA LEU A 569 0.81 -0.35 6.39
C LEU A 569 0.36 0.02 4.97
N TYR A 570 0.40 -0.91 4.01
CA TYR A 570 -0.08 -0.69 2.64
C TYR A 570 -1.58 -0.45 2.65
N ARG A 571 -2.30 -1.36 3.32
CA ARG A 571 -3.73 -1.27 3.51
C ARG A 571 -4.10 -0.01 4.26
N LEU A 572 -3.37 0.31 5.34
CA LEU A 572 -3.61 1.54 6.11
C LEU A 572 -3.45 2.78 5.24
N GLU A 573 -2.38 2.88 4.45
CA GLU A 573 -2.16 4.04 3.59
C GLU A 573 -3.21 4.14 2.46
N ASN A 574 -3.66 3.03 1.88
CA ASN A 574 -4.75 3.03 0.90
C ASN A 574 -6.09 3.49 1.51
N LEU A 575 -6.42 3.05 2.72
CA LEU A 575 -7.61 3.50 3.44
C LEU A 575 -7.55 5.00 3.74
N VAL A 576 -6.40 5.48 4.22
CA VAL A 576 -6.19 6.91 4.49
C VAL A 576 -6.28 7.74 3.21
N THR A 577 -5.78 7.23 2.07
CA THR A 577 -5.98 7.87 0.77
C THR A 577 -7.47 7.99 0.41
N LEU A 578 -8.29 6.98 0.69
CA LEU A 578 -9.75 7.08 0.51
C LEU A 578 -10.39 8.11 1.45
N LEU A 579 -9.92 8.23 2.69
CA LEU A 579 -10.41 9.26 3.60
C LEU A 579 -10.03 10.67 3.14
N ASP A 580 -8.81 10.84 2.62
CA ASP A 580 -8.28 12.09 2.06
C ASP A 580 -9.05 12.56 0.82
N LEU A 581 -9.42 11.61 -0.07
CA LEU A 581 -10.28 11.91 -1.21
C LEU A 581 -11.69 12.35 -0.77
N GLY A 582 -12.16 11.89 0.39
CA GLY A 582 -13.46 12.22 0.95
C GLY A 582 -14.61 11.64 0.13
N GLY A 583 -15.12 10.47 0.52
CA GLY A 583 -16.25 9.85 -0.17
C GLY A 583 -17.48 10.76 -0.24
N SER A 584 -18.38 10.51 -1.19
CA SER A 584 -19.64 11.24 -1.26
C SER A 584 -20.38 11.15 0.08
N ASP A 585 -20.96 12.26 0.56
CA ASP A 585 -21.57 12.33 1.89
C ASP A 585 -22.85 13.17 1.87
N LEU A 586 -24.00 12.54 2.14
CA LEU A 586 -25.30 13.22 2.22
C LEU A 586 -25.76 13.49 3.65
N SER A 587 -24.92 13.23 4.66
CA SER A 587 -25.29 13.33 6.08
C SER A 587 -25.81 14.73 6.47
N ALA A 588 -25.30 15.78 5.84
CA ALA A 588 -25.73 17.16 6.04
C ALA A 588 -27.08 17.53 5.38
N SER A 589 -27.70 16.62 4.62
CA SER A 589 -29.01 16.86 3.99
C SER A 589 -30.09 17.08 5.04
N THR A 590 -31.12 17.87 4.74
CA THR A 590 -32.21 18.20 5.68
C THR A 590 -33.58 18.20 5.02
N LYS A 591 -34.62 18.11 5.85
CA LYS A 591 -36.01 18.36 5.45
C LYS A 591 -36.65 19.28 6.48
N THR A 592 -37.33 20.33 6.02
CA THR A 592 -37.99 21.32 6.86
C THR A 592 -39.41 21.60 6.38
N ALA A 593 -40.25 22.09 7.29
CA ALA A 593 -41.57 22.63 6.99
C ALA A 593 -41.57 24.13 7.27
N SER A 594 -42.32 24.90 6.49
CA SER A 594 -42.38 26.36 6.61
C SER A 594 -42.97 26.87 7.94
N THR A 595 -43.64 26.01 8.69
CA THR A 595 -44.24 26.34 9.98
C THR A 595 -44.25 25.11 10.90
N PRO A 596 -44.02 25.27 12.22
CA PRO A 596 -44.21 24.21 13.20
C PRO A 596 -45.69 23.97 13.56
N PHE A 597 -46.60 24.90 13.21
CA PHE A 597 -48.04 24.81 13.48
C PHE A 597 -48.87 25.13 12.24
N ALA A 598 -49.94 24.36 12.00
CA ALA A 598 -50.88 24.65 10.92
C ALA A 598 -52.31 24.22 11.29
N ARG A 599 -53.31 24.81 10.63
CA ARG A 599 -54.73 24.47 10.76
C ARG A 599 -55.26 23.87 9.47
N GLN A 600 -56.43 23.23 9.55
CA GLN A 600 -57.15 22.79 8.36
C GLN A 600 -57.31 23.93 7.36
N GLY A 601 -56.99 23.68 6.10
CA GLY A 601 -57.00 24.66 5.02
C GLY A 601 -55.66 25.36 4.79
N ASP A 602 -54.75 25.40 5.79
CA ASP A 602 -53.43 26.03 5.63
C ASP A 602 -52.58 25.29 4.61
N VAL A 603 -51.65 26.03 4.01
CA VAL A 603 -50.67 25.50 3.06
C VAL A 603 -49.30 25.48 3.72
N ILE A 604 -48.68 24.30 3.78
CA ILE A 604 -47.33 24.08 4.29
C ILE A 604 -46.40 23.91 3.10
N GLN A 605 -45.30 24.66 3.07
CA GLN A 605 -44.21 24.41 2.14
C GLN A 605 -43.19 23.47 2.80
N PHE A 606 -42.92 22.34 2.16
CA PHE A 606 -41.82 21.46 2.53
C PHE A 606 -40.60 21.77 1.68
N THR A 607 -39.44 21.81 2.32
CA THR A 607 -38.15 22.01 1.67
C THR A 607 -37.23 20.85 2.02
N ILE A 608 -36.71 20.16 1.01
CA ILE A 608 -35.65 19.16 1.14
C ILE A 608 -34.37 19.79 0.59
N THR A 609 -33.33 19.83 1.40
CA THR A 609 -31.99 20.26 0.97
C THR A 609 -31.10 19.05 0.93
N LEU A 610 -30.71 18.63 -0.27
CA LEU A 610 -29.64 17.65 -0.49
C LEU A 610 -28.31 18.41 -0.42
N GLN A 611 -27.44 17.98 0.48
CA GLN A 611 -26.10 18.54 0.64
C GLN A 611 -25.08 17.41 0.52
N ASN A 612 -24.22 17.49 -0.50
CA ASN A 612 -23.02 16.68 -0.56
C ASN A 612 -21.88 17.41 0.17
N SER A 613 -21.29 16.80 1.19
CA SER A 613 -20.11 17.31 1.92
C SER A 613 -18.79 16.65 1.49
N GLY A 614 -18.84 15.75 0.50
CA GLY A 614 -17.66 15.04 -0.03
C GLY A 614 -17.55 15.11 -1.55
N THR A 615 -16.92 14.11 -2.16
CA THR A 615 -16.68 14.04 -3.62
C THR A 615 -17.97 13.99 -4.44
N PRO A 616 -17.95 14.44 -5.70
CA PRO A 616 -19.08 14.30 -6.62
C PRO A 616 -19.65 12.88 -6.65
N PHE A 617 -20.96 12.78 -6.77
CA PHE A 617 -21.62 11.50 -7.03
C PHE A 617 -21.38 11.06 -8.47
N GLY A 618 -20.86 9.83 -8.65
CA GLY A 618 -20.77 9.17 -9.96
C GLY A 618 -22.11 8.67 -10.50
N GLU A 619 -23.12 8.53 -9.63
CA GLU A 619 -24.46 8.03 -9.95
C GLU A 619 -25.57 9.06 -9.66
N SER A 620 -26.77 8.83 -10.20
CA SER A 620 -27.94 9.67 -9.94
C SER A 620 -28.57 9.34 -8.58
N ILE A 621 -28.79 10.37 -7.76
CA ILE A 621 -29.50 10.28 -6.49
C ILE A 621 -31.00 10.32 -6.75
N GLN A 622 -31.75 9.50 -6.01
CA GLN A 622 -33.21 9.45 -6.03
C GLN A 622 -33.77 9.92 -4.69
N VAL A 623 -34.78 10.79 -4.71
CA VAL A 623 -35.54 11.17 -3.51
C VAL A 623 -36.98 10.73 -3.70
N THR A 624 -37.54 10.03 -2.72
CA THR A 624 -38.95 9.66 -2.65
C THR A 624 -39.57 10.24 -1.39
N ASP A 625 -40.68 10.93 -1.52
CA ASP A 625 -41.36 11.60 -0.43
C ASP A 625 -42.87 11.32 -0.52
N VAL A 626 -43.39 10.51 0.39
CA VAL A 626 -44.80 10.12 0.40
C VAL A 626 -45.52 10.97 1.44
N LEU A 627 -46.42 11.83 0.98
CA LEU A 627 -47.19 12.68 1.90
C LEU A 627 -48.06 11.81 2.83
N PRO A 628 -47.93 12.00 4.16
CA PRO A 628 -48.75 11.26 5.11
C PRO A 628 -50.22 11.69 5.01
N SER A 629 -51.12 10.80 5.45
CA SER A 629 -52.56 11.10 5.52
C SER A 629 -52.83 12.48 6.13
N GLY A 630 -53.84 13.20 5.65
CA GLY A 630 -54.27 14.51 6.12
C GLY A 630 -53.43 15.70 5.67
N LEU A 631 -52.44 15.46 4.81
CA LEU A 631 -51.90 16.43 3.87
C LEU A 631 -52.33 16.04 2.45
N GLU A 632 -52.56 17.04 1.60
CA GLU A 632 -52.84 16.86 0.17
C GLU A 632 -51.84 17.68 -0.64
N TYR A 633 -51.16 17.08 -1.60
CA TYR A 633 -50.23 17.79 -2.48
C TYR A 633 -50.96 18.85 -3.31
N ILE A 634 -50.33 19.99 -3.56
CA ILE A 634 -50.84 20.99 -4.51
C ILE A 634 -50.13 20.78 -5.86
N PRO A 635 -50.83 20.29 -6.90
CA PRO A 635 -50.22 19.98 -8.20
C PRO A 635 -49.42 21.13 -8.81
N GLY A 636 -48.28 20.81 -9.44
CA GLY A 636 -47.41 21.79 -10.10
C GLY A 636 -46.63 22.70 -9.17
N THR A 637 -46.63 22.45 -7.85
CA THR A 637 -45.83 23.23 -6.89
C THR A 637 -44.45 22.64 -6.60
N MET A 638 -44.20 21.39 -7.02
CA MET A 638 -42.90 20.76 -6.87
C MET A 638 -41.88 21.39 -7.82
N THR A 639 -40.80 21.92 -7.25
CA THR A 639 -39.70 22.57 -7.98
C THR A 639 -38.37 22.12 -7.39
N SER A 640 -37.31 22.19 -8.19
CA SER A 640 -35.96 21.92 -7.72
C SER A 640 -34.96 22.85 -8.37
N SER A 641 -33.87 23.18 -7.66
CA SER A 641 -32.79 24.00 -8.20
C SER A 641 -32.01 23.31 -9.33
N ARG A 642 -31.95 21.98 -9.31
CA ARG A 642 -31.29 21.11 -10.32
C ARG A 642 -31.94 19.72 -10.32
N GLY A 643 -31.71 18.93 -11.37
CA GLY A 643 -32.30 17.59 -11.51
C GLY A 643 -33.78 17.63 -11.91
N GLY A 644 -34.39 16.45 -12.06
CA GLY A 644 -35.78 16.29 -12.49
C GLY A 644 -36.71 16.04 -11.30
N VAL A 645 -37.84 16.72 -11.26
CA VAL A 645 -38.95 16.44 -10.34
C VAL A 645 -40.03 15.63 -11.06
N ASN A 646 -40.73 14.75 -10.33
CA ASN A 646 -41.89 14.02 -10.83
C ASN A 646 -42.94 13.90 -9.72
N ASP A 647 -44.07 14.57 -9.95
CA ASP A 647 -45.23 14.65 -9.08
C ASP A 647 -46.49 13.97 -9.66
N SER A 648 -46.35 13.25 -10.79
CA SER A 648 -47.46 12.59 -11.48
C SER A 648 -48.14 11.47 -10.67
N ALA A 649 -47.42 10.91 -9.68
CA ALA A 649 -47.87 9.84 -8.81
C ALA A 649 -48.20 10.32 -7.37
N ALA A 650 -48.54 11.60 -7.20
CA ALA A 650 -48.96 12.15 -5.91
C ALA A 650 -50.03 11.25 -5.24
N PRO A 651 -49.94 10.97 -3.92
CA PRO A 651 -49.14 11.66 -2.89
C PRO A 651 -47.67 11.24 -2.81
N THR A 652 -47.18 10.37 -3.70
CA THR A 652 -45.76 10.03 -3.81
C THR A 652 -45.07 11.01 -4.75
N LEU A 653 -44.16 11.82 -4.20
CA LEU A 653 -43.36 12.79 -4.93
C LEU A 653 -41.94 12.24 -5.10
N THR A 654 -41.37 12.39 -6.29
CA THR A 654 -40.04 11.88 -6.59
C THR A 654 -39.15 12.94 -7.23
N TRP A 655 -37.84 12.84 -6.97
CA TRP A 655 -36.82 13.65 -7.63
C TRP A 655 -35.62 12.77 -7.99
N SER A 656 -34.97 13.07 -9.11
CA SER A 656 -33.75 12.39 -9.54
C SER A 656 -32.71 13.39 -10.06
N GLY A 657 -31.44 13.22 -9.72
CA GLY A 657 -30.36 14.03 -10.26
C GLY A 657 -29.00 13.75 -9.65
N THR A 658 -27.95 14.37 -10.19
CA THR A 658 -26.57 14.23 -9.69
C THR A 658 -26.18 15.40 -8.80
N LEU A 659 -25.31 15.15 -7.81
CA LEU A 659 -24.70 16.17 -6.96
C LEU A 659 -23.19 16.20 -7.19
N GLY A 660 -22.66 17.37 -7.57
CA GLY A 660 -21.23 17.61 -7.70
C GLY A 660 -20.50 17.75 -6.36
N ASN A 661 -19.20 18.08 -6.41
CA ASN A 661 -18.39 18.33 -5.21
C ASN A 661 -18.99 19.51 -4.43
N ASN A 662 -19.18 19.34 -3.12
CA ASN A 662 -19.83 20.34 -2.25
C ASN A 662 -21.19 20.84 -2.80
N GLY A 663 -21.87 20.02 -3.61
CA GLY A 663 -23.08 20.40 -4.31
C GLY A 663 -24.29 20.45 -3.38
N THR A 664 -25.07 21.53 -3.50
CA THR A 664 -26.37 21.66 -2.86
C THR A 664 -27.49 21.59 -3.89
N VAL A 665 -28.56 20.85 -3.60
CA VAL A 665 -29.83 20.88 -4.35
C VAL A 665 -30.98 21.13 -3.40
N THR A 666 -31.86 22.07 -3.75
CA THR A 666 -33.04 22.39 -2.95
C THR A 666 -34.30 21.99 -3.73
N ILE A 667 -35.09 21.10 -3.14
CA ILE A 667 -36.38 20.64 -3.66
C ILE A 667 -37.47 21.24 -2.77
N GLN A 668 -38.49 21.85 -3.37
CA GLN A 668 -39.60 22.47 -2.65
C GLN A 668 -40.93 22.04 -3.23
N TYR A 669 -41.92 21.83 -2.37
CA TYR A 669 -43.30 21.60 -2.80
C TYR A 669 -44.28 22.07 -1.72
N ARG A 670 -45.55 22.22 -2.08
CA ARG A 670 -46.60 22.68 -1.15
C ARG A 670 -47.66 21.60 -0.94
N ALA A 671 -48.15 21.50 0.29
CA ALA A 671 -49.24 20.62 0.66
C ALA A 671 -50.28 21.38 1.50
N ARG A 672 -51.56 21.09 1.26
CA ARG A 672 -52.69 21.63 2.01
C ARG A 672 -53.05 20.69 3.17
N VAL A 673 -53.34 21.26 4.34
CA VAL A 673 -53.86 20.50 5.48
C VAL A 673 -55.33 20.20 5.26
N VAL A 674 -55.70 18.91 5.16
CA VAL A 674 -57.10 18.49 4.90
C VAL A 674 -57.78 17.88 6.12
N THR A 675 -57.04 17.58 7.18
CA THR A 675 -57.61 17.05 8.44
C THR A 675 -58.05 18.17 9.39
N SER A 676 -59.18 17.96 10.06
CA SER A 676 -59.67 18.82 11.15
C SER A 676 -59.24 18.35 12.55
N LYS A 677 -58.65 17.15 12.67
CA LYS A 677 -58.28 16.56 13.96
C LYS A 677 -56.97 17.16 14.48
N PRO A 678 -56.85 17.46 15.79
CA PRO A 678 -55.58 17.80 16.41
C PRO A 678 -54.62 16.60 16.37
N ARG A 679 -53.42 16.77 15.79
CA ARG A 679 -52.35 15.76 15.79
C ARG A 679 -51.02 16.32 15.31
N THR A 680 -49.94 15.65 15.63
CA THR A 680 -48.64 15.86 14.95
C THR A 680 -48.61 15.05 13.66
N ILE A 681 -48.24 15.67 12.55
CA ILE A 681 -47.88 14.97 11.31
C ILE A 681 -46.36 15.02 11.15
N THR A 682 -45.75 13.87 10.88
CA THR A 682 -44.36 13.76 10.45
C THR A 682 -44.31 13.32 9.00
N ASN A 683 -43.62 14.09 8.17
CA ASN A 683 -43.44 13.84 6.76
C ASN A 683 -41.98 13.48 6.48
N THR A 684 -41.72 12.33 5.83
CA THR A 684 -40.39 11.74 5.70
C THR A 684 -40.02 11.54 4.24
N ALA A 685 -38.90 12.12 3.83
CA ALA A 685 -38.26 11.85 2.55
C ALA A 685 -37.21 10.75 2.70
N ILE A 686 -37.18 9.81 1.75
CA ILE A 686 -36.17 8.77 1.59
C ILE A 686 -35.27 9.19 0.44
N ILE A 687 -33.97 9.33 0.73
CA ILE A 687 -32.92 9.66 -0.23
C ILE A 687 -32.16 8.36 -0.50
N SER A 688 -32.14 7.89 -1.74
CA SER A 688 -31.40 6.72 -2.20
C SER A 688 -30.26 7.18 -3.11
N ALA A 689 -29.03 6.80 -2.77
CA ALA A 689 -27.84 7.33 -3.43
C ALA A 689 -26.87 6.20 -3.82
N GLY A 690 -27.35 5.27 -4.65
CA GLY A 690 -26.54 4.17 -5.18
C GLY A 690 -25.88 3.34 -4.07
N SER A 691 -24.55 3.24 -4.15
CA SER A 691 -23.69 2.49 -3.22
C SER A 691 -23.70 2.98 -1.76
N LEU A 692 -24.17 4.21 -1.49
CA LEU A 692 -24.29 4.76 -0.12
C LEU A 692 -25.53 4.30 0.65
N GLY A 693 -26.44 3.58 -0.01
CA GLY A 693 -27.68 3.12 0.60
C GLY A 693 -28.74 4.23 0.72
N THR A 694 -29.59 4.13 1.75
CA THR A 694 -30.74 5.03 1.94
C THR A 694 -30.62 5.89 3.19
N LEU A 695 -31.02 7.15 3.08
CA LEU A 695 -31.02 8.15 4.14
C LEU A 695 -32.42 8.73 4.31
N GLN A 696 -32.89 8.89 5.55
CA GLN A 696 -34.21 9.47 5.83
C GLN A 696 -34.10 10.87 6.42
N ARG A 697 -34.93 11.81 5.94
CA ARG A 697 -35.05 13.16 6.50
C ARG A 697 -36.51 13.51 6.71
N SER A 698 -36.83 14.03 7.90
CA SER A 698 -38.21 14.21 8.35
C SER A 698 -38.46 15.64 8.84
N ALA A 699 -39.68 16.15 8.61
CA ALA A 699 -40.18 17.37 9.21
C ALA A 699 -41.53 17.11 9.88
N SER A 700 -41.73 17.69 11.07
CA SER A 700 -42.95 17.52 11.86
C SER A 700 -43.70 18.83 12.04
N VAL A 701 -45.04 18.78 11.90
CA VAL A 701 -45.93 19.93 12.06
C VAL A 701 -47.07 19.55 13.01
N GLN A 702 -47.35 20.43 13.97
CA GLN A 702 -48.49 20.31 14.88
C GLN A 702 -49.75 20.87 14.22
N LEU A 703 -50.73 20.00 13.95
CA LEU A 703 -51.98 20.38 13.31
C LEU A 703 -53.10 20.61 14.31
N ASN A 704 -53.88 21.66 14.09
CA ASN A 704 -55.11 21.97 14.82
C ASN A 704 -54.98 21.92 16.36
N GLN A 705 -53.78 22.15 16.89
CA GLN A 705 -53.57 22.17 18.34
C GLN A 705 -54.32 23.36 18.96
N PRO A 706 -54.98 23.17 20.11
CA PRO A 706 -55.63 24.27 20.81
C PRO A 706 -54.57 25.28 21.26
N ILE A 707 -54.86 26.57 21.08
CA ILE A 707 -54.04 27.65 21.64
C ILE A 707 -54.36 27.70 23.14
N LEU A 708 -53.40 27.31 23.98
CA LEU A 708 -53.50 27.52 25.43
C LEU A 708 -53.16 28.98 25.74
N TYR A 709 -54.15 29.76 26.16
CA TYR A 709 -53.91 31.05 26.81
C TYR A 709 -53.74 30.79 28.31
N LEU A 710 -52.51 30.96 28.83
CA LEU A 710 -52.28 31.05 30.27
C LEU A 710 -52.59 32.48 30.71
N PRO A 711 -53.63 32.74 31.52
CA PRO A 711 -53.85 34.07 32.06
C PRO A 711 -52.71 34.42 33.02
N LEU A 712 -52.02 35.54 32.74
CA LEU A 712 -51.04 36.12 33.65
C LEU A 712 -51.81 36.77 34.80
N VAL A 713 -51.88 36.11 35.95
CA VAL A 713 -52.39 36.76 37.18
C VAL A 713 -51.22 37.53 37.78
N ILE A 714 -51.18 38.85 37.54
CA ILE A 714 -50.27 39.75 38.24
C ILE A 714 -50.95 40.11 39.56
N HIS A 715 -50.31 39.73 40.67
CA HIS A 715 -50.75 40.06 42.04
C HIS A 715 -50.33 41.45 42.47
#